data_AF-A0A1I6BKD3-F1
#
_entry.id   AF-A0A1I6BKD3-F1
#
_cell.length_a   1.000
_cell.length_b   1.000
_cell.length_c   1.000
_cell.angle_alpha   90.00
_cell.angle_beta   90.00
_cell.angle_gamma   90.00
#
_symmetry.space_group_name_H-M   'P 1'
#
loop_
_entity.id
_entity.type
_entity.pdbx_description
1 polymer ?
#
loop_
_entity_poly.entity_id
_entity_poly.type
_entity_poly.pdbx_seq_one_letter_code
_entity_poly.pdbx_strand_id
1 'polypeptide(L)'
;MNKFLRINYSLYIGVFLVSVILFLSIFGPIIAPHSLTETFETYYSKGKVFAPPLEPFKTKDYPLGTDRWGYDLASMVLNGIRYTIFVAIAITIIKILVGTIIGIYMGTLKKTPSVVEAFENAWSYVPVFIILYFFLRPISFNSGLQPVTLAIYFIVITALISVPSIISSIRKKTQEVHKSVFIEASKTLGAGRHRIVWRHIFPQMKESIMIMFVIEIVHSITIMGQLALMNIFIGGTIMRTDPVFYISITKELSGLVGAARGNIYSTIHVLTVPLIALLITTLAFSLLANGLKNRYQSNYQRTPWIRTGFEPTLVPVRKQFNGQKWWTLKGENLAFAILLISFVGAGSYLYATKDDDIGVKNYSQAEYELSLKMDKNGTFHTKAEMDVENLSMQAWDELVFYFIPNVFQKGHRFEGIKGESEVKIKSVKVDGEKVHFELQNDSLKISLKDKMEKRDNSSVEVDYSFTVPEGGSRFSKVGNEYYLAQWYPMLATFKDGKWNKNDYMEGLETFDTGFADYKVNYKIPKGYSFVSTADQDAKLGKTEGIVEAKNVRDFFIAIVKDMDVLETKSKDVKIRLFARDNTIQDPKEALELAKKALTFYQDNIGEYPHEQLDIVLDQGQNMEYPGIVTVDPDHDQTAFFRTAVVHEIAHQYFYGVVANDSYNEAWLDEGFTEFATNMYFFIGEKQGMIRSQKLSMDRMSRIEAKGLGRSYSNRPLHEIKDVGYVYGQPALKLFTLIQDNYKVKGTDLEAVTMQYLSDYYHHFQHKEVDTNEFLKFTMDYFQVPKGYFTEWLDTSKG
;
A
#
# COMPACT_ATOMS: atom_id res chain seq x y z
N MET A 1 35.15 -33.10 6.07
CA MET A 1 35.97 -32.75 4.89
C MET A 1 35.89 -33.91 3.91
N ASN A 2 35.34 -33.70 2.71
CA ASN A 2 35.47 -34.70 1.65
C ASN A 2 36.96 -34.72 1.24
N LYS A 3 37.67 -35.83 1.47
CA LYS A 3 39.14 -35.92 1.37
C LYS A 3 39.67 -35.56 -0.02
N PHE A 4 38.82 -35.58 -1.04
CA PHE A 4 39.18 -35.35 -2.43
C PHE A 4 39.12 -33.88 -2.90
N LEU A 5 38.37 -32.97 -2.24
CA LEU A 5 38.14 -31.62 -2.80
C LEU A 5 38.46 -30.43 -1.86
N ARG A 6 38.78 -30.63 -0.58
CA ARG A 6 39.02 -29.53 0.41
C ARG A 6 37.91 -28.45 0.50
N ILE A 7 36.72 -28.67 -0.08
CA ILE A 7 35.58 -27.74 -0.06
C ILE A 7 34.63 -28.09 1.09
N ASN A 8 34.14 -27.08 1.80
CA ASN A 8 33.17 -27.21 2.89
C ASN A 8 31.74 -26.99 2.37
N TYR A 9 31.17 -28.00 1.71
CA TYR A 9 29.83 -27.91 1.10
C TYR A 9 28.74 -27.48 2.08
N SER A 10 28.78 -27.96 3.33
CA SER A 10 27.81 -27.57 4.36
C SER A 10 27.82 -26.06 4.61
N LEU A 11 29.01 -25.42 4.59
CA LEU A 11 29.12 -23.97 4.75
C LEU A 11 28.54 -23.22 3.56
N TYR A 12 28.92 -23.58 2.33
CA TYR A 12 28.46 -22.85 1.14
C TYR A 12 26.96 -23.00 0.91
N ILE A 13 26.44 -24.22 1.02
CA ILE A 13 25.00 -24.49 0.90
C ILE A 13 24.24 -23.82 2.05
N GLY A 14 24.76 -23.91 3.28
CA GLY A 14 24.16 -23.25 4.44
C GLY A 14 24.09 -21.74 4.31
N VAL A 15 25.18 -21.08 3.88
CA VAL A 15 25.21 -19.63 3.61
C VAL A 15 24.19 -19.27 2.53
N PHE A 16 24.20 -19.96 1.40
CA PHE A 16 23.27 -19.69 0.31
C PHE A 16 21.80 -19.81 0.76
N LEU A 17 21.42 -20.92 1.40
CA LEU A 17 20.05 -21.14 1.83
C LEU A 17 19.61 -20.13 2.91
N VAL A 18 20.47 -19.83 3.88
CA VAL A 18 20.17 -18.82 4.91
C VAL A 18 20.01 -17.44 4.28
N SER A 19 20.81 -17.10 3.26
CA SER A 19 20.65 -15.85 2.53
C SER A 19 19.33 -15.77 1.76
N VAL A 20 18.89 -16.85 1.11
CA VAL A 20 17.58 -16.92 0.46
C VAL A 20 16.46 -16.79 1.49
N ILE A 21 16.55 -17.48 2.62
CA ILE A 21 15.55 -17.39 3.70
C ILE A 21 15.49 -15.98 4.29
N LEU A 22 16.64 -15.33 4.51
CA LEU A 22 16.69 -13.95 4.97
C LEU A 22 16.08 -13.00 3.94
N PHE A 23 16.32 -13.23 2.64
CA PHE A 23 15.70 -12.46 1.57
C PHE A 23 14.18 -12.60 1.60
N LEU A 24 13.66 -13.83 1.64
CA LEU A 24 12.23 -14.10 1.76
C LEU A 24 11.63 -13.58 3.08
N SER A 25 12.40 -13.54 4.18
CA SER A 25 11.93 -12.97 5.45
C SER A 25 11.75 -11.45 5.41
N ILE A 26 12.49 -10.75 4.54
CA ILE A 26 12.39 -9.29 4.40
C ILE A 26 11.40 -8.94 3.29
N PHE A 27 11.54 -9.56 2.12
CA PHE A 27 10.79 -9.21 0.91
C PHE A 27 9.63 -10.16 0.59
N GLY A 28 9.47 -11.27 1.33
CA GLY A 28 8.39 -12.23 1.12
C GLY A 28 6.99 -11.63 1.10
N PRO A 29 6.63 -10.73 2.05
CA PRO A 29 5.34 -10.05 2.01
C PRO A 29 5.07 -9.25 0.73
N ILE A 30 6.11 -8.72 0.09
CA ILE A 30 6.00 -7.93 -1.16
C ILE A 30 5.87 -8.86 -2.37
N ILE A 31 6.49 -10.04 -2.31
CA ILE A 31 6.49 -11.04 -3.40
C ILE A 31 5.24 -11.95 -3.31
N ALA A 32 4.48 -11.88 -2.22
CA ALA A 32 3.32 -12.72 -1.99
C ALA A 32 2.29 -12.54 -3.12
N PRO A 33 1.83 -13.62 -3.79
CA PRO A 33 0.85 -13.53 -4.87
C PRO A 33 -0.47 -12.87 -4.47
N HIS A 34 -0.87 -13.08 -3.22
CA HIS A 34 -2.14 -12.64 -2.66
C HIS A 34 -1.93 -12.04 -1.29
N SER A 35 -2.92 -11.26 -0.85
CA SER A 35 -2.93 -10.81 0.53
C SER A 35 -3.31 -11.93 1.50
N LEU A 36 -3.18 -11.66 2.81
CA LEU A 36 -3.57 -12.64 3.84
C LEU A 36 -5.09 -12.68 4.10
N THR A 37 -5.86 -11.80 3.47
CA THR A 37 -7.32 -11.73 3.63
C THR A 37 -8.06 -12.16 2.37
N GLU A 38 -7.39 -12.12 1.21
CA GLU A 38 -7.91 -12.62 -0.05
C GLU A 38 -8.14 -14.13 0.00
N THR A 39 -9.31 -14.54 -0.50
CA THR A 39 -9.72 -15.94 -0.54
C THR A 39 -10.14 -16.33 -1.94
N PHE A 40 -9.66 -17.49 -2.38
CA PHE A 40 -10.13 -18.13 -3.60
C PHE A 40 -11.62 -18.50 -3.50
N GLU A 41 -12.44 -17.89 -4.35
CA GLU A 41 -13.86 -18.20 -4.45
C GLU A 41 -14.11 -19.33 -5.45
N THR A 42 -15.20 -20.08 -5.23
CA THR A 42 -15.56 -21.17 -6.13
C THR A 42 -16.06 -20.59 -7.45
N TYR A 43 -15.44 -20.96 -8.57
CA TYR A 43 -15.90 -20.56 -9.89
C TYR A 43 -15.98 -21.73 -10.87
N TYR A 44 -16.79 -21.52 -11.91
CA TYR A 44 -17.01 -22.48 -12.98
C TYR A 44 -16.25 -22.02 -14.23
N SER A 45 -15.30 -22.82 -14.69
CA SER A 45 -14.58 -22.53 -15.92
C SER A 45 -14.47 -23.78 -16.79
N LYS A 46 -14.91 -23.67 -18.06
CA LYS A 46 -14.83 -24.74 -19.06
C LYS A 46 -15.39 -26.08 -18.58
N GLY A 47 -16.53 -26.06 -17.88
CA GLY A 47 -17.21 -27.25 -17.35
C GLY A 47 -16.54 -27.91 -16.13
N LYS A 48 -15.51 -27.28 -15.54
CA LYS A 48 -14.88 -27.72 -14.29
C LYS A 48 -15.17 -26.73 -13.16
N VAL A 49 -15.44 -27.27 -11.98
CA VAL A 49 -15.60 -26.50 -10.73
C VAL A 49 -14.24 -26.42 -10.07
N PHE A 50 -13.75 -25.20 -9.84
CA PHE A 50 -12.59 -24.96 -9.01
C PHE A 50 -13.10 -24.46 -7.67
N ALA A 51 -12.78 -25.17 -6.58
CA ALA A 51 -13.19 -24.84 -5.23
C ALA A 51 -12.04 -25.06 -4.25
N PRO A 52 -11.97 -24.30 -3.14
CA PRO A 52 -11.04 -24.59 -2.05
C PRO A 52 -11.29 -25.97 -1.43
N PRO A 53 -10.23 -26.65 -0.95
CA PRO A 53 -8.82 -26.32 -1.12
C PRO A 53 -8.29 -26.74 -2.49
N LEU A 54 -7.58 -25.82 -3.15
CA LEU A 54 -6.86 -26.10 -4.39
C LEU A 54 -5.56 -26.83 -4.09
N GLU A 55 -5.26 -27.86 -4.87
CA GLU A 55 -3.97 -28.54 -4.83
C GLU A 55 -2.86 -27.69 -5.48
N PRO A 56 -1.60 -27.83 -5.05
CA PRO A 56 -0.46 -27.14 -5.66
C PRO A 56 -0.40 -27.33 -7.18
N PHE A 57 0.04 -26.29 -7.90
CA PHE A 57 0.26 -26.28 -9.34
C PHE A 57 -1.00 -26.50 -10.22
N LYS A 58 -2.22 -26.46 -9.65
CA LYS A 58 -3.46 -26.53 -10.45
C LYS A 58 -3.78 -25.25 -11.20
N THR A 59 -3.48 -24.10 -10.61
CA THR A 59 -3.65 -22.78 -11.21
C THR A 59 -2.32 -22.02 -11.11
N LYS A 60 -2.11 -21.05 -12.01
CA LYS A 60 -0.91 -20.22 -11.96
C LYS A 60 -0.95 -19.24 -10.77
N ASP A 61 -2.14 -18.78 -10.41
CA ASP A 61 -2.35 -17.76 -9.37
C ASP A 61 -2.10 -18.31 -7.97
N TYR A 62 -2.43 -19.59 -7.73
CA TYR A 62 -2.21 -20.29 -6.45
C TYR A 62 -1.16 -21.39 -6.60
N PRO A 63 0.14 -21.05 -6.76
CA PRO A 63 1.18 -22.01 -7.13
C PRO A 63 1.36 -23.13 -6.11
N LEU A 64 1.21 -22.83 -4.81
CA LEU A 64 1.29 -23.83 -3.73
C LEU A 64 -0.09 -24.30 -3.25
N GLY A 65 -1.16 -23.94 -3.96
CA GLY A 65 -2.53 -24.29 -3.61
C GLY A 65 -3.11 -23.42 -2.48
N THR A 66 -4.33 -23.74 -2.08
CA THR A 66 -5.06 -23.02 -1.03
C THR A 66 -5.42 -23.92 0.15
N ASP A 67 -5.69 -23.29 1.28
CA ASP A 67 -6.33 -23.97 2.40
C ASP A 67 -7.83 -24.18 2.18
N ARG A 68 -8.50 -24.80 3.16
CA ARG A 68 -9.93 -25.15 3.06
C ARG A 68 -10.86 -23.92 2.95
N TRP A 69 -10.36 -22.74 3.29
CA TRP A 69 -11.09 -21.47 3.28
C TRP A 69 -10.70 -20.60 2.08
N GLY A 70 -9.79 -21.08 1.21
CA GLY A 70 -9.38 -20.38 0.00
C GLY A 70 -8.15 -19.49 0.17
N TYR A 71 -7.52 -19.44 1.35
CA TYR A 71 -6.30 -18.64 1.53
C TYR A 71 -5.11 -19.27 0.81
N ASP A 72 -4.30 -18.43 0.14
CA ASP A 72 -3.11 -18.87 -0.57
C ASP A 72 -1.99 -19.32 0.37
N LEU A 73 -1.55 -20.56 0.21
CA LEU A 73 -0.49 -21.14 1.04
C LEU A 73 0.87 -20.49 0.75
N ALA A 74 1.14 -20.04 -0.48
CA ALA A 74 2.41 -19.38 -0.81
C ALA A 74 2.53 -18.04 -0.08
N SER A 75 1.48 -17.21 -0.15
CA SER A 75 1.37 -15.93 0.54
C SER A 75 1.45 -16.07 2.05
N MET A 76 0.79 -17.08 2.64
CA MET A 76 0.91 -17.41 4.06
C MET A 76 2.34 -17.75 4.47
N VAL A 77 3.06 -18.58 3.70
CA VAL A 77 4.44 -18.97 3.98
C VAL A 77 5.40 -17.79 3.86
N LEU A 78 5.26 -16.98 2.81
CA LEU A 78 6.10 -15.80 2.56
C LEU A 78 5.91 -14.71 3.63
N ASN A 79 4.69 -14.53 4.13
CA ASN A 79 4.45 -13.65 5.27
C ASN A 79 4.91 -14.28 6.59
N GLY A 80 4.73 -15.59 6.76
CA GLY A 80 5.05 -16.32 7.99
C GLY A 80 6.54 -16.44 8.29
N ILE A 81 7.38 -16.62 7.25
CA ILE A 81 8.82 -16.82 7.41
C ILE A 81 9.50 -15.63 8.12
N ARG A 82 8.99 -14.41 7.93
CA ARG A 82 9.47 -13.21 8.62
C ARG A 82 9.41 -13.36 10.14
N TYR A 83 8.27 -13.84 10.65
CA TYR A 83 8.04 -13.98 12.08
C TYR A 83 8.87 -15.12 12.64
N THR A 84 8.94 -16.26 11.95
CA THR A 84 9.78 -17.38 12.37
C THR A 84 11.25 -16.98 12.49
N ILE A 85 11.80 -16.25 11.52
CA ILE A 85 13.21 -15.86 11.49
C ILE A 85 13.52 -14.75 12.48
N PHE A 86 12.79 -13.63 12.44
CA PHE A 86 13.10 -12.49 13.31
C PHE A 86 12.89 -12.80 14.79
N VAL A 87 11.84 -13.55 15.13
CA VAL A 87 11.61 -13.97 16.52
C VAL A 87 12.71 -14.94 16.98
N ALA A 88 13.14 -15.89 16.14
CA ALA A 88 14.20 -16.83 16.49
C ALA A 88 15.55 -16.12 16.71
N ILE A 89 15.87 -15.14 15.85
CA ILE A 89 17.07 -14.32 15.98
C ILE A 89 16.98 -13.44 17.23
N ALA A 90 15.85 -12.76 17.48
CA ALA A 90 15.66 -11.89 18.64
C ALA A 90 15.80 -12.66 19.96
N ILE A 91 15.15 -13.82 20.08
CA ILE A 91 15.29 -14.72 21.25
C ILE A 91 16.76 -15.10 21.43
N THR A 92 17.44 -15.46 20.33
CA THR A 92 18.83 -15.91 20.39
C THR A 92 19.79 -14.79 20.78
N ILE A 93 19.60 -13.57 20.27
CA ILE A 93 20.42 -12.41 20.63
C ILE A 93 20.35 -12.15 22.13
N ILE A 94 19.14 -12.06 22.71
CA ILE A 94 18.94 -11.80 24.13
C ILE A 94 19.58 -12.93 24.96
N LYS A 95 19.28 -14.17 24.59
CA LYS A 95 19.76 -15.38 25.29
C LYS A 95 21.30 -15.49 25.27
N ILE A 96 21.94 -15.27 24.12
CA ILE A 96 23.39 -15.35 23.97
C ILE A 96 24.07 -14.16 24.66
N LEU A 97 23.53 -12.94 24.55
CA LEU A 97 24.12 -11.76 25.19
C LEU A 97 24.15 -11.91 26.72
N VAL A 98 22.99 -12.21 27.33
CA VAL A 98 22.87 -12.38 28.78
C VAL A 98 23.63 -13.63 29.24
N GLY A 99 23.42 -14.76 28.56
CA GLY A 99 24.04 -16.03 28.92
C GLY A 99 25.56 -16.05 28.77
N THR A 100 26.11 -15.36 27.78
CA THR A 100 27.56 -15.27 27.58
C THR A 100 28.23 -14.44 28.65
N ILE A 101 27.66 -13.28 28.99
CA ILE A 101 28.21 -12.41 30.04
C ILE A 101 28.24 -13.19 31.36
N ILE A 102 27.10 -13.70 31.79
CA ILE A 102 27.00 -14.43 33.08
C ILE A 102 27.86 -15.70 33.05
N GLY A 103 27.78 -16.49 31.98
CA GLY A 103 28.51 -17.74 31.83
C GLY A 103 30.02 -17.58 31.88
N ILE A 104 30.59 -16.56 31.21
CA ILE A 104 32.03 -16.30 31.24
C ILE A 104 32.48 -15.90 32.64
N TYR A 105 31.74 -15.00 33.31
CA TYR A 105 32.08 -14.61 34.67
C TYR A 105 32.03 -15.81 35.61
N MET A 106 30.96 -16.61 35.56
CA MET A 106 30.83 -17.81 36.37
C MET A 106 31.93 -18.84 36.08
N GLY A 107 32.38 -18.95 34.83
CA GLY A 107 33.40 -19.93 34.43
C GLY A 107 34.80 -19.61 34.92
N THR A 108 35.06 -18.35 35.32
CA THR A 108 36.33 -17.95 35.95
C THR A 108 36.38 -18.25 37.45
N LEU A 109 35.27 -18.66 38.07
CA LEU A 109 35.23 -19.02 39.48
C LEU A 109 36.02 -20.31 39.72
N LYS A 110 36.76 -20.36 40.84
CA LYS A 110 37.54 -21.54 41.24
C LYS A 110 36.65 -22.77 41.46
N LYS A 111 35.43 -22.56 41.97
CA LYS A 111 34.39 -23.58 42.15
C LYS A 111 33.04 -22.95 41.84
N THR A 112 32.21 -23.62 41.06
CA THR A 112 30.81 -23.20 40.89
C THR A 112 30.05 -23.40 42.22
N PRO A 113 29.20 -22.47 42.64
CA PRO A 113 28.29 -22.72 43.76
C PRO A 113 27.41 -23.95 43.48
N SER A 114 27.30 -24.86 44.44
CA SER A 114 26.53 -26.11 44.31
C SER A 114 25.06 -25.87 43.99
N VAL A 115 24.48 -24.78 44.53
CA VAL A 115 23.10 -24.36 44.25
C VAL A 115 22.90 -24.08 42.76
N VAL A 116 23.88 -23.47 42.10
CA VAL A 116 23.76 -23.16 40.67
C VAL A 116 23.90 -24.42 39.81
N GLU A 117 24.81 -25.33 40.17
CA GLU A 117 24.90 -26.63 39.49
C GLU A 117 23.64 -27.47 39.68
N ALA A 118 23.06 -27.48 40.89
CA ALA A 118 21.80 -28.16 41.17
C ALA A 118 20.65 -27.56 40.36
N PHE A 119 20.55 -26.22 40.29
CA PHE A 119 19.54 -25.53 39.50
C PHE A 119 19.68 -25.83 38.00
N GLU A 120 20.89 -25.76 37.44
CA GLU A 120 21.11 -26.07 36.02
C GLU A 120 20.79 -27.52 35.67
N ASN A 121 21.18 -28.46 36.54
CA ASN A 121 20.86 -29.87 36.35
C ASN A 121 19.35 -30.08 36.40
N ALA A 122 18.65 -29.48 37.37
CA ALA A 122 17.19 -29.53 37.46
C ALA A 122 16.54 -28.96 36.19
N TRP A 123 17.03 -27.82 35.70
CA TRP A 123 16.54 -27.16 34.49
C TRP A 123 16.72 -27.99 33.22
N SER A 124 17.78 -28.81 33.16
CA SER A 124 18.05 -29.67 32.01
C SER A 124 17.14 -30.91 31.90
N TYR A 125 16.47 -31.32 32.99
CA TYR A 125 15.56 -32.47 32.99
C TYR A 125 14.19 -32.14 32.42
N VAL A 126 13.74 -30.88 32.53
CA VAL A 126 12.42 -30.47 32.06
C VAL A 126 12.52 -29.92 30.64
N PRO A 127 11.74 -30.45 29.67
CA PRO A 127 11.65 -29.86 28.36
C PRO A 127 11.18 -28.39 28.44
N VAL A 128 12.00 -27.47 27.93
CA VAL A 128 11.79 -26.02 28.05
C VAL A 128 10.42 -25.57 27.51
N PHE A 129 9.94 -26.20 26.43
CA PHE A 129 8.64 -25.85 25.84
C PHE A 129 7.46 -26.09 26.80
N ILE A 130 7.55 -27.03 27.75
CA ILE A 130 6.50 -27.30 28.75
C ILE A 130 6.39 -26.12 29.71
N ILE A 131 7.53 -25.60 30.19
CA ILE A 131 7.56 -24.41 31.05
C ILE A 131 6.98 -23.23 30.29
N LEU A 132 7.42 -23.03 29.04
CA LEU A 132 6.92 -21.96 28.18
C LEU A 132 5.42 -22.02 27.96
N TYR A 133 4.86 -23.21 27.76
CA TYR A 133 3.41 -23.41 27.62
C TYR A 133 2.64 -22.84 28.82
N PHE A 134 3.08 -23.10 30.06
CA PHE A 134 2.40 -22.59 31.25
C PHE A 134 2.46 -21.07 31.39
N PHE A 135 3.57 -20.43 31.00
CA PHE A 135 3.71 -18.97 31.04
C PHE A 135 2.98 -18.26 29.89
N LEU A 136 2.94 -18.86 28.69
CA LEU A 136 2.37 -18.25 27.50
C LEU A 136 0.87 -18.51 27.34
N ARG A 137 0.35 -19.63 27.83
CA ARG A 137 -1.08 -19.98 27.68
C ARG A 137 -2.05 -18.92 28.21
N PRO A 138 -1.87 -18.33 29.41
CA PRO A 138 -2.84 -17.36 29.95
C PRO A 138 -2.96 -16.08 29.11
N ILE A 139 -1.94 -15.75 28.31
CA ILE A 139 -1.87 -14.51 27.53
C ILE A 139 -2.12 -14.71 26.03
N SER A 140 -1.99 -15.95 25.52
CA SER A 140 -1.98 -16.22 24.09
C SER A 140 -3.36 -16.41 23.47
N PHE A 141 -4.34 -16.96 24.19
CA PHE A 141 -5.63 -17.35 23.61
C PHE A 141 -6.65 -16.20 23.61
N ASN A 142 -7.21 -15.88 22.44
CA ASN A 142 -8.25 -14.87 22.24
C ASN A 142 -7.96 -13.54 22.99
N SER A 143 -6.70 -13.14 22.99
CA SER A 143 -6.24 -11.95 23.70
C SER A 143 -6.70 -10.68 22.98
N GLY A 144 -7.10 -9.66 23.74
CA GLY A 144 -7.39 -8.31 23.20
C GLY A 144 -6.14 -7.48 22.93
N LEU A 145 -4.94 -8.02 23.16
CA LEU A 145 -3.68 -7.34 22.88
C LEU A 145 -3.33 -7.42 21.39
N GLN A 146 -2.67 -6.37 20.89
CA GLN A 146 -2.16 -6.36 19.53
C GLN A 146 -1.14 -7.49 19.29
N PRO A 147 -1.09 -8.08 18.08
CA PRO A 147 -0.20 -9.21 17.78
C PRO A 147 1.29 -8.91 17.99
N VAL A 148 1.71 -7.66 17.75
CA VAL A 148 3.10 -7.21 17.96
C VAL A 148 3.47 -7.30 19.45
N THR A 149 2.59 -6.85 20.34
CA THR A 149 2.78 -6.92 21.80
C THR A 149 2.88 -8.37 22.28
N LEU A 150 2.03 -9.25 21.75
CA LEU A 150 2.07 -10.68 22.05
C LEU A 150 3.36 -11.34 21.55
N ALA A 151 3.87 -10.95 20.38
CA ALA A 151 5.15 -11.42 19.87
C ALA A 151 6.33 -10.96 20.75
N ILE A 152 6.30 -9.74 21.29
CA ILE A 152 7.31 -9.23 22.23
C ILE A 152 7.29 -10.05 23.53
N TYR A 153 6.12 -10.31 24.10
CA TYR A 153 5.99 -11.17 25.28
C TYR A 153 6.53 -12.58 25.02
N PHE A 154 6.21 -13.15 23.86
CA PHE A 154 6.76 -14.44 23.44
C PHE A 154 8.30 -14.42 23.40
N ILE A 155 8.91 -13.39 22.79
CA ILE A 155 10.37 -13.22 22.72
C ILE A 155 10.99 -13.15 24.11
N VAL A 156 10.49 -12.25 24.96
CA VAL A 156 11.07 -11.98 26.28
C VAL A 156 10.96 -13.20 27.20
N ILE A 157 9.76 -13.79 27.29
CA ILE A 157 9.51 -14.97 28.13
C ILE A 157 10.37 -16.15 27.66
N THR A 158 10.42 -16.40 26.34
CA THR A 158 11.21 -17.50 25.77
C THR A 158 12.70 -17.30 25.99
N ALA A 159 13.21 -16.08 25.80
CA ALA A 159 14.61 -15.76 26.04
C ALA A 159 14.98 -15.99 27.52
N LEU A 160 14.22 -15.42 28.46
CA LEU A 160 14.48 -15.50 29.90
C LEU A 160 14.51 -16.95 30.41
N ILE A 161 13.51 -17.75 30.04
CA ILE A 161 13.41 -19.17 30.44
C ILE A 161 14.55 -20.00 29.83
N SER A 162 15.07 -19.61 28.66
CA SER A 162 16.12 -20.36 27.96
C SER A 162 17.56 -19.96 28.36
N VAL A 163 17.77 -18.83 29.03
CA VAL A 163 19.12 -18.34 29.42
C VAL A 163 19.94 -19.35 30.25
N PRO A 164 19.38 -20.07 31.25
CA PRO A 164 20.18 -20.97 32.10
C PRO A 164 20.99 -22.03 31.33
N SER A 165 20.42 -22.58 30.25
CA SER A 165 21.11 -23.57 29.40
C SER A 165 22.38 -22.99 28.75
N ILE A 166 22.31 -21.73 28.32
CA ILE A 166 23.46 -21.03 27.72
C ILE A 166 24.50 -20.65 28.76
N ILE A 167 24.06 -20.19 29.94
CA ILE A 167 24.97 -19.95 31.07
C ILE A 167 25.79 -21.20 31.34
N SER A 168 25.13 -22.36 31.46
CA SER A 168 25.81 -23.64 31.70
C SER A 168 26.83 -23.97 30.61
N SER A 169 26.42 -23.86 29.34
CA SER A 169 27.24 -24.19 28.17
C SER A 169 28.48 -23.28 28.05
N ILE A 170 28.28 -21.96 28.15
CA ILE A 170 29.37 -20.98 28.11
C ILE A 170 30.28 -21.17 29.33
N ARG A 171 29.72 -21.34 30.54
CA ARG A 171 30.50 -21.55 31.76
C ARG A 171 31.44 -22.74 31.64
N LYS A 172 30.91 -23.91 31.21
CA LYS A 172 31.72 -25.13 31.03
C LYS A 172 32.86 -24.89 30.04
N LYS A 173 32.59 -24.21 28.92
CA LYS A 173 33.62 -23.86 27.94
C LYS A 173 34.63 -22.84 28.47
N THR A 174 34.17 -21.85 29.23
CA THR A 174 35.05 -20.88 29.89
C THR A 174 35.94 -21.54 30.92
N GLN A 175 35.45 -22.50 31.70
CA GLN A 175 36.26 -23.26 32.67
C GLN A 175 37.38 -24.04 31.97
N GLU A 176 37.11 -24.61 30.80
CA GLU A 176 38.10 -25.29 29.97
C GLU A 176 39.19 -24.31 29.50
N VAL A 177 38.80 -23.15 28.96
CA VAL A 177 39.74 -22.11 28.50
C VAL A 177 40.52 -21.49 29.66
N HIS A 178 39.89 -21.30 30.82
CA HIS A 178 40.49 -20.69 32.01
C HIS A 178 41.59 -21.55 32.64
N LYS A 179 41.65 -22.86 32.31
CA LYS A 179 42.70 -23.81 32.71
C LYS A 179 43.90 -23.83 31.76
N SER A 180 43.93 -23.01 30.71
CA SER A 180 45.03 -23.00 29.75
C SER A 180 46.29 -22.30 30.28
N VAL A 181 47.46 -22.74 29.80
CA VAL A 181 48.78 -22.24 30.22
C VAL A 181 48.94 -20.73 29.99
N PHE A 182 48.35 -20.18 28.91
CA PHE A 182 48.44 -18.74 28.64
C PHE A 182 47.63 -17.89 29.62
N ILE A 183 46.55 -18.44 30.19
CA ILE A 183 45.79 -17.77 31.26
C ILE A 183 46.57 -17.81 32.57
N GLU A 184 47.22 -18.94 32.87
CA GLU A 184 48.10 -19.07 34.04
C GLU A 184 49.27 -18.09 33.99
N ALA A 185 49.97 -18.01 32.86
CA ALA A 185 51.04 -17.02 32.65
C ALA A 185 50.53 -15.57 32.84
N SER A 186 49.36 -15.24 32.31
CA SER A 186 48.74 -13.92 32.45
C SER A 186 48.40 -13.59 33.92
N LYS A 187 47.91 -14.57 34.70
CA LYS A 187 47.69 -14.40 36.15
C LYS A 187 48.99 -14.15 36.90
N THR A 188 50.06 -14.87 36.59
CA THR A 188 51.40 -14.68 37.20
C THR A 188 51.96 -13.28 36.92
N LEU A 189 51.63 -12.71 35.75
CA LEU A 189 51.96 -11.32 35.38
C LEU A 189 51.02 -10.27 36.02
N GLY A 190 50.13 -10.66 36.94
CA GLY A 190 49.26 -9.76 37.68
C GLY A 190 47.96 -9.36 36.96
N ALA A 191 47.51 -10.11 35.94
CA ALA A 191 46.26 -9.80 35.27
C ALA A 191 45.03 -10.05 36.16
N GLY A 192 44.22 -9.01 36.38
CA GLY A 192 42.95 -9.11 37.09
C GLY A 192 41.84 -9.83 36.30
N ARG A 193 40.75 -10.22 36.99
CA ARG A 193 39.65 -11.02 36.44
C ARG A 193 39.00 -10.41 35.18
N HIS A 194 38.70 -9.10 35.18
CA HIS A 194 38.09 -8.44 34.02
C HIS A 194 39.03 -8.42 32.81
N ARG A 195 40.34 -8.21 33.03
CA ARG A 195 41.36 -8.27 31.99
C ARG A 195 41.41 -9.67 31.38
N ILE A 196 41.38 -10.71 32.22
CA ILE A 196 41.35 -12.10 31.78
C ILE A 196 40.11 -12.39 30.92
N VAL A 197 38.93 -11.95 31.37
CA VAL A 197 37.66 -12.14 30.66
C VAL A 197 37.69 -11.51 29.26
N TRP A 198 37.94 -10.21 29.17
CA TRP A 198 37.77 -9.49 27.90
C TRP A 198 38.98 -9.53 26.98
N ARG A 199 40.21 -9.66 27.52
CA ARG A 199 41.43 -9.69 26.70
C ARG A 199 41.82 -11.10 26.27
N HIS A 200 41.44 -12.12 27.03
CA HIS A 200 41.90 -13.49 26.78
C HIS A 200 40.75 -14.47 26.51
N ILE A 201 39.74 -14.56 27.38
CA ILE A 201 38.68 -15.58 27.27
C ILE A 201 37.68 -15.26 26.15
N PHE A 202 37.06 -14.08 26.19
CA PHE A 202 36.03 -13.71 25.21
C PHE A 202 36.54 -13.75 23.75
N PRO A 203 37.73 -13.20 23.42
CA PRO A 203 38.28 -13.29 22.07
C PRO A 203 38.53 -14.73 21.61
N GLN A 204 38.89 -15.62 22.54
CA GLN A 204 39.11 -17.05 22.25
C GLN A 204 37.78 -17.80 22.05
N MET A 205 36.72 -17.36 22.72
CA MET A 205 35.39 -17.98 22.64
C MET A 205 34.54 -17.48 21.47
N LYS A 206 34.92 -16.39 20.79
CA LYS A 206 34.14 -15.77 19.70
C LYS A 206 33.63 -16.78 18.65
N GLU A 207 34.46 -17.75 18.29
CA GLU A 207 34.13 -18.76 17.28
C GLU A 207 33.12 -19.78 17.82
N SER A 208 33.28 -20.19 19.09
CA SER A 208 32.32 -21.07 19.77
C SER A 208 30.98 -20.36 20.00
N ILE A 209 31.01 -19.08 20.37
CA ILE A 209 29.82 -18.24 20.55
C ILE A 209 29.10 -18.06 19.21
N MET A 210 29.82 -17.85 18.11
CA MET A 210 29.22 -17.74 16.77
C MET A 210 28.54 -19.05 16.33
N ILE A 211 29.19 -20.20 16.52
CA ILE A 211 28.55 -21.50 16.22
C ILE A 211 27.32 -21.70 17.11
N MET A 212 27.44 -21.40 18.41
CA MET A 212 26.35 -21.55 19.37
C MET A 212 25.18 -20.64 19.01
N PHE A 213 25.43 -19.41 18.57
CA PHE A 213 24.40 -18.49 18.10
C PHE A 213 23.56 -19.12 16.97
N VAL A 214 24.20 -19.69 15.93
CA VAL A 214 23.47 -20.32 14.82
C VAL A 214 22.70 -21.57 15.26
N ILE A 215 23.29 -22.40 16.14
CA ILE A 215 22.61 -23.57 16.72
C ILE A 215 21.40 -23.15 17.55
N GLU A 216 21.51 -22.07 18.32
CA GLU A 216 20.44 -21.59 19.16
C GLU A 216 19.26 -21.01 18.38
N ILE A 217 19.48 -20.51 17.15
CA ILE A 217 18.38 -20.18 16.23
C ILE A 217 17.60 -21.46 15.88
N VAL A 218 18.29 -22.56 15.56
CA VAL A 218 17.64 -23.86 15.26
C VAL A 218 16.85 -24.36 16.48
N HIS A 219 17.41 -24.27 17.68
CA HIS A 219 16.70 -24.63 18.91
C HIS A 219 15.47 -23.76 19.14
N SER A 220 15.58 -22.45 18.95
CA SER A 220 14.45 -21.52 19.08
C SER A 220 13.32 -21.86 18.09
N ILE A 221 13.62 -22.13 16.82
CA ILE A 221 12.62 -22.55 15.82
C ILE A 221 11.98 -23.89 16.21
N THR A 222 12.77 -24.82 16.75
CA THR A 222 12.27 -26.13 17.21
C THR A 222 11.29 -25.97 18.37
N ILE A 223 11.60 -25.10 19.35
CA ILE A 223 10.71 -24.79 20.48
C ILE A 223 9.41 -24.16 19.99
N MET A 224 9.46 -23.25 19.00
CA MET A 224 8.25 -22.69 18.39
C MET A 224 7.38 -23.78 17.76
N GLY A 225 7.99 -24.73 17.04
CA GLY A 225 7.29 -25.91 16.51
C GLY A 225 6.61 -26.75 17.59
N GLN A 226 7.31 -27.02 18.69
CA GLN A 226 6.75 -27.76 19.83
C GLN A 226 5.59 -27.02 20.51
N LEU A 227 5.71 -25.69 20.67
CA LEU A 227 4.65 -24.85 21.22
C LEU A 227 3.44 -24.75 20.29
N ALA A 228 3.66 -24.69 18.98
CA ALA A 228 2.59 -24.69 17.99
C ALA A 228 1.78 -26.00 18.03
N LEU A 229 2.41 -27.14 18.31
CA LEU A 229 1.71 -28.39 18.60
C LEU A 229 0.86 -28.32 19.88
N MET A 230 1.10 -27.37 20.77
CA MET A 230 0.27 -27.10 21.95
C MET A 230 -0.71 -25.91 21.72
N ASN A 231 -0.91 -25.49 20.46
CA ASN A 231 -1.72 -24.34 20.06
C ASN A 231 -1.24 -22.99 20.62
N ILE A 232 0.04 -22.87 20.98
CA ILE A 232 0.66 -21.60 21.35
C ILE A 232 1.41 -21.07 20.13
N PHE A 233 0.93 -19.96 19.59
CA PHE A 233 1.47 -19.35 18.37
C PHE A 233 2.12 -18.00 18.65
N ILE A 234 3.01 -17.59 17.74
CA ILE A 234 3.63 -16.26 17.80
C ILE A 234 2.55 -15.21 17.52
N GLY A 235 2.50 -14.19 18.38
CA GLY A 235 1.54 -13.10 18.25
C GLY A 235 0.09 -13.45 18.61
N GLY A 236 -0.16 -14.65 19.16
CA GLY A 236 -1.45 -15.05 19.72
C GLY A 236 -2.19 -16.13 18.92
N THR A 237 -3.16 -16.75 19.60
CA THR A 237 -3.97 -17.85 19.11
C THR A 237 -5.43 -17.43 19.07
N ILE A 238 -6.02 -17.41 17.88
CA ILE A 238 -7.47 -17.29 17.72
C ILE A 238 -8.07 -18.68 17.84
N MET A 239 -8.89 -18.90 18.87
CA MET A 239 -9.70 -20.09 19.04
C MET A 239 -11.14 -19.76 18.70
N ARG A 240 -11.65 -20.36 17.62
CA ARG A 240 -13.09 -20.35 17.32
C ARG A 240 -13.71 -21.60 17.93
N THR A 241 -14.94 -21.49 18.41
CA THR A 241 -15.62 -22.55 19.17
C THR A 241 -16.65 -23.33 18.35
N ASP A 242 -16.95 -22.90 17.13
CA ASP A 242 -17.95 -23.51 16.27
C ASP A 242 -17.56 -23.47 14.79
N PRO A 243 -16.91 -24.52 14.25
CA PRO A 243 -16.26 -25.64 14.96
C PRO A 243 -14.99 -25.22 15.72
N VAL A 244 -14.44 -26.11 16.57
CA VAL A 244 -13.20 -25.82 17.30
C VAL A 244 -11.97 -25.87 16.38
N PHE A 245 -11.35 -24.73 16.13
CA PHE A 245 -10.05 -24.64 15.45
C PHE A 245 -9.20 -23.49 15.98
N TYR A 246 -7.89 -23.63 15.77
CA TYR A 246 -6.87 -22.70 16.26
C TYR A 246 -6.13 -22.10 15.07
N ILE A 247 -6.07 -20.77 15.03
CA ILE A 247 -5.41 -20.02 13.96
C ILE A 247 -4.28 -19.18 14.56
N SER A 248 -3.10 -19.26 13.96
CA SER A 248 -2.04 -18.28 14.23
C SER A 248 -2.40 -16.95 13.59
N ILE A 249 -2.29 -15.88 14.37
CA ILE A 249 -2.48 -14.51 13.86
C ILE A 249 -1.33 -14.11 12.95
N THR A 250 -0.09 -14.43 13.32
CA THR A 250 1.11 -14.01 12.56
C THR A 250 1.45 -14.93 11.38
N LYS A 251 0.74 -16.06 11.26
CA LYS A 251 0.95 -17.07 10.21
C LYS A 251 2.39 -17.58 10.17
N GLU A 252 3.14 -17.55 11.28
CA GLU A 252 4.51 -18.04 11.32
C GLU A 252 4.56 -19.52 10.91
N LEU A 253 5.68 -19.98 10.34
CA LEU A 253 5.79 -21.33 9.76
C LEU A 253 5.39 -22.44 10.76
N SER A 254 5.85 -22.35 12.01
CA SER A 254 5.45 -23.29 13.07
C SER A 254 3.96 -23.24 13.37
N GLY A 255 3.37 -22.04 13.38
CA GLY A 255 1.94 -21.82 13.61
C GLY A 255 1.08 -22.40 12.49
N LEU A 256 1.48 -22.21 11.22
CA LEU A 256 0.82 -22.83 10.06
C LEU A 256 0.85 -24.36 10.16
N VAL A 257 2.01 -24.95 10.51
CA VAL A 257 2.13 -26.40 10.72
C VAL A 257 1.24 -26.87 11.88
N GLY A 258 1.26 -26.16 13.01
CA GLY A 258 0.46 -26.48 14.19
C GLY A 258 -1.05 -26.44 13.91
N ALA A 259 -1.50 -25.42 13.18
CA ALA A 259 -2.91 -25.26 12.77
C ALA A 259 -3.35 -26.31 11.74
N ALA A 260 -2.47 -26.70 10.81
CA ALA A 260 -2.76 -27.63 9.72
C ALA A 260 -2.61 -29.12 10.08
N ARG A 261 -2.19 -29.47 11.30
CA ARG A 261 -1.92 -30.89 11.67
C ARG A 261 -3.11 -31.84 11.47
N GLY A 262 -4.34 -31.33 11.59
CA GLY A 262 -5.57 -32.13 11.38
C GLY A 262 -5.81 -32.49 9.91
N ASN A 263 -5.15 -31.78 8.98
CA ASN A 263 -5.29 -31.98 7.54
C ASN A 263 -4.52 -33.20 7.02
N ILE A 264 -3.78 -33.92 7.87
CA ILE A 264 -3.03 -35.13 7.49
C ILE A 264 -3.92 -36.22 6.86
N TYR A 265 -5.21 -36.26 7.22
CA TYR A 265 -6.16 -37.26 6.75
C TYR A 265 -7.03 -36.82 5.56
N SER A 266 -6.91 -35.56 5.11
CA SER A 266 -7.73 -35.04 4.01
C SER A 266 -6.88 -34.23 3.02
N THR A 267 -6.56 -32.99 3.38
CA THR A 267 -5.91 -32.02 2.50
C THR A 267 -4.46 -31.83 2.89
N ILE A 268 -3.67 -32.86 2.59
CA ILE A 268 -2.29 -33.02 3.09
C ILE A 268 -1.38 -31.84 2.73
N HIS A 269 -1.61 -31.19 1.57
CA HIS A 269 -0.80 -30.07 1.10
C HIS A 269 -0.84 -28.86 2.04
N VAL A 270 -1.97 -28.62 2.70
CA VAL A 270 -2.15 -27.56 3.71
C VAL A 270 -1.15 -27.73 4.87
N LEU A 271 -0.78 -28.97 5.20
CA LEU A 271 0.24 -29.28 6.19
C LEU A 271 1.65 -29.35 5.57
N THR A 272 1.81 -30.05 4.44
CA THR A 272 3.15 -30.34 3.89
C THR A 272 3.85 -29.09 3.37
N VAL A 273 3.12 -28.13 2.78
CA VAL A 273 3.71 -26.89 2.26
C VAL A 273 4.43 -26.09 3.35
N PRO A 274 3.76 -25.65 4.45
CA PRO A 274 4.44 -24.94 5.52
C PRO A 274 5.45 -25.82 6.27
N LEU A 275 5.21 -27.14 6.36
CA LEU A 275 6.15 -28.07 6.99
C LEU A 275 7.47 -28.17 6.21
N ILE A 276 7.42 -28.28 4.88
CA ILE A 276 8.62 -28.29 4.03
C ILE A 276 9.38 -26.97 4.19
N ALA A 277 8.69 -25.83 4.21
CA ALA A 277 9.34 -24.52 4.44
C ALA A 277 10.03 -24.46 5.81
N LEU A 278 9.40 -24.95 6.88
CA LEU A 278 9.97 -25.03 8.22
C LEU A 278 11.20 -25.96 8.28
N LEU A 279 11.13 -27.12 7.61
CA LEU A 279 12.23 -28.08 7.54
C LEU A 279 13.42 -27.55 6.74
N ILE A 280 13.18 -26.90 5.59
CA ILE A 280 14.23 -26.24 4.81
C ILE A 280 14.89 -25.14 5.66
N THR A 281 14.08 -24.37 6.40
CA THR A 281 14.58 -23.31 7.28
C THR A 281 15.51 -23.87 8.37
N THR A 282 15.06 -24.88 9.11
CA THR A 282 15.87 -25.51 10.16
C THR A 282 17.13 -26.19 9.59
N LEU A 283 17.01 -26.85 8.43
CA LEU A 283 18.14 -27.46 7.73
C LEU A 283 19.18 -26.43 7.30
N ALA A 284 18.76 -25.27 6.77
CA ALA A 284 19.66 -24.22 6.31
C ALA A 284 20.56 -23.70 7.45
N PHE A 285 19.97 -23.35 8.60
CA PHE A 285 20.73 -22.92 9.77
C PHE A 285 21.58 -24.06 10.37
N SER A 286 21.10 -25.30 10.36
CA SER A 286 21.88 -26.46 10.81
C SER A 286 23.12 -26.72 9.92
N LEU A 287 22.97 -26.62 8.59
CA LEU A 287 24.08 -26.70 7.65
C LEU A 287 25.08 -25.56 7.84
N LEU A 288 24.59 -24.34 8.05
CA LEU A 288 25.44 -23.19 8.36
C LEU A 288 26.24 -23.41 9.65
N ALA A 289 25.60 -23.87 10.72
CA ALA A 289 26.27 -24.17 12.00
C ALA A 289 27.36 -25.24 11.83
N ASN A 290 27.03 -26.35 11.15
CA ASN A 290 27.98 -27.42 10.85
C ASN A 290 29.12 -26.94 9.94
N GLY A 291 28.82 -26.12 8.95
CA GLY A 291 29.78 -25.49 8.06
C GLY A 291 30.76 -24.60 8.82
N LEU A 292 30.27 -23.71 9.68
CA LEU A 292 31.08 -22.85 10.55
C LEU A 292 31.95 -23.68 11.48
N LYS A 293 31.39 -24.71 12.13
CA LYS A 293 32.13 -25.64 12.99
C LYS A 293 33.30 -26.30 12.23
N ASN A 294 33.04 -26.86 11.04
CA ASN A 294 34.05 -27.49 10.21
C ASN A 294 35.15 -26.50 9.79
N ARG A 295 34.78 -25.26 9.45
CA ARG A 295 35.72 -24.20 9.08
C ARG A 295 36.63 -23.85 10.25
N TYR A 296 36.07 -23.55 11.42
CA TYR A 296 36.87 -23.19 12.58
C TYR A 296 37.77 -24.35 13.03
N GLN A 297 37.27 -25.59 13.06
CA GLN A 297 38.09 -26.77 13.37
C GLN A 297 39.28 -26.96 12.41
N SER A 298 39.09 -26.67 11.12
CA SER A 298 40.18 -26.79 10.13
C SER A 298 41.33 -25.80 10.37
N ASN A 299 41.09 -24.67 11.04
CA ASN A 299 42.14 -23.71 11.40
C ASN A 299 43.04 -24.25 12.52
N TYR A 300 42.49 -25.08 13.43
CA TYR A 300 43.23 -25.63 14.57
C TYR A 300 43.89 -26.99 14.29
N GLN A 301 43.41 -27.76 13.31
CA GLN A 301 44.00 -29.06 12.94
C GLN A 301 45.31 -28.96 12.13
N ARG A 302 45.83 -27.76 11.84
CA ARG A 302 47.01 -27.57 10.98
C ARG A 302 48.38 -27.82 11.63
N THR A 303 48.46 -28.39 12.84
CA THR A 303 49.75 -28.86 13.39
C THR A 303 49.57 -30.01 14.40
N PRO A 304 49.96 -31.25 14.05
CA PRO A 304 50.54 -32.15 15.02
C PRO A 304 52.06 -31.89 15.02
N TRP A 305 52.58 -31.17 16.03
CA TRP A 305 54.03 -31.17 16.25
C TRP A 305 54.39 -32.52 16.87
N ILE A 306 54.76 -33.49 16.05
CA ILE A 306 55.50 -34.66 16.53
C ILE A 306 56.96 -34.32 16.30
N ARG A 307 57.73 -34.16 17.39
CA ARG A 307 59.19 -33.97 17.33
C ARG A 307 59.82 -35.23 16.74
N THR A 308 60.06 -35.23 15.44
CA THR A 308 60.69 -36.35 14.71
C THR A 308 62.09 -35.97 14.25
N GLY A 309 62.92 -35.35 15.10
CA GLY A 309 64.38 -35.19 14.89
C GLY A 309 64.85 -34.41 13.65
N PHE A 310 63.97 -34.08 12.71
CA PHE A 310 64.19 -33.22 11.57
C PHE A 310 63.45 -31.93 11.84
N GLU A 311 64.18 -30.91 12.28
CA GLU A 311 63.68 -29.54 12.24
C GLU A 311 63.86 -29.03 10.80
N PRO A 312 62.80 -28.88 9.99
CA PRO A 312 62.94 -28.06 8.80
C PRO A 312 63.33 -26.66 9.28
N THR A 313 64.41 -26.10 8.74
CA THR A 313 64.75 -24.69 8.91
C THR A 313 63.67 -23.85 8.24
N LEU A 314 62.54 -23.68 8.92
CA LEU A 314 61.51 -22.73 8.55
C LEU A 314 62.07 -21.37 8.91
N VAL A 315 62.66 -20.70 7.91
CA VAL A 315 62.91 -19.26 7.99
C VAL A 315 61.55 -18.63 8.34
N PRO A 316 61.42 -17.92 9.47
CA PRO A 316 60.18 -17.26 9.79
C PRO A 316 59.89 -16.26 8.67
N VAL A 317 58.87 -16.54 7.86
CA VAL A 317 58.34 -15.52 6.95
C VAL A 317 57.71 -14.48 7.84
N ARG A 318 58.50 -13.45 8.19
CA ARG A 318 58.01 -12.25 8.85
C ARG A 318 56.87 -11.75 7.98
N LYS A 319 55.62 -11.80 8.48
CA LYS A 319 54.50 -11.13 7.83
C LYS A 319 54.90 -9.67 7.68
N GLN A 320 55.35 -9.28 6.48
CA GLN A 320 55.64 -7.89 6.19
C GLN A 320 54.30 -7.16 6.22
N PHE A 321 54.08 -6.35 7.26
CA PHE A 321 52.95 -5.43 7.39
C PHE A 321 53.09 -4.20 6.47
N ASN A 322 53.74 -4.35 5.31
CA ASN A 322 53.82 -3.29 4.32
C ASN A 322 52.82 -3.54 3.20
N GLY A 323 51.75 -2.75 3.21
CA GLY A 323 50.89 -2.54 2.04
C GLY A 323 49.99 -3.70 1.65
N GLN A 324 49.36 -4.39 2.61
CA GLN A 324 48.24 -5.26 2.26
C GLN A 324 47.11 -4.36 1.74
N LYS A 325 46.89 -4.32 0.41
CA LYS A 325 45.68 -3.74 -0.20
C LYS A 325 44.50 -4.27 0.62
N TRP A 326 43.80 -3.37 1.31
CA TRP A 326 42.80 -3.70 2.34
C TRP A 326 41.67 -4.59 1.76
N TRP A 327 41.51 -4.66 0.45
CA TRP A 327 40.53 -5.51 -0.21
C TRP A 327 41.14 -6.30 -1.35
N THR A 328 41.44 -7.59 -1.11
CA THR A 328 41.58 -8.56 -2.20
C THR A 328 40.40 -9.53 -2.11
N LEU A 329 39.43 -9.36 -3.00
CA LEU A 329 38.27 -10.24 -3.12
C LEU A 329 38.71 -11.54 -3.82
N LYS A 330 39.10 -12.55 -3.04
CA LYS A 330 39.37 -13.91 -3.54
C LYS A 330 38.65 -14.95 -2.69
N GLY A 331 38.16 -16.02 -3.33
CA GLY A 331 37.50 -17.14 -2.66
C GLY A 331 36.19 -16.73 -1.97
N GLU A 332 36.05 -17.07 -0.69
CA GLU A 332 34.84 -16.88 0.10
C GLU A 332 34.39 -15.41 0.21
N ASN A 333 35.32 -14.46 0.29
CA ASN A 333 35.00 -13.04 0.39
C ASN A 333 34.36 -12.50 -0.89
N LEU A 334 34.78 -13.03 -2.05
CA LEU A 334 34.17 -12.68 -3.34
C LEU A 334 32.77 -13.28 -3.46
N ALA A 335 32.59 -14.54 -3.08
CA ALA A 335 31.29 -15.20 -3.07
C ALA A 335 30.29 -14.47 -2.15
N PHE A 336 30.73 -14.05 -0.97
CA PHE A 336 29.91 -13.26 -0.05
C PHE A 336 29.56 -11.88 -0.63
N ALA A 337 30.51 -11.19 -1.27
CA ALA A 337 30.25 -9.90 -1.90
C ALA A 337 29.25 -10.01 -3.06
N ILE A 338 29.38 -11.01 -3.93
CA ILE A 338 28.43 -11.27 -5.02
C ILE A 338 27.03 -11.50 -4.44
N LEU A 339 26.91 -12.35 -3.43
CA LEU A 339 25.64 -12.65 -2.79
C LEU A 339 25.00 -11.39 -2.18
N LEU A 340 25.80 -10.54 -1.53
CA LEU A 340 25.32 -9.28 -0.95
C LEU A 340 24.84 -8.30 -2.03
N ILE A 341 25.59 -8.18 -3.12
CA ILE A 341 25.20 -7.33 -4.26
C ILE A 341 23.89 -7.85 -4.88
N SER A 342 23.76 -9.17 -5.09
CA SER A 342 22.51 -9.77 -5.59
C SER A 342 21.35 -9.54 -4.65
N PHE A 343 21.57 -9.66 -3.33
CA PHE A 343 20.55 -9.39 -2.31
C PHE A 343 20.06 -7.94 -2.37
N VAL A 344 21.00 -6.98 -2.37
CA VAL A 344 20.68 -5.55 -2.42
C VAL A 344 20.02 -5.20 -3.75
N GLY A 345 20.57 -5.67 -4.87
CA GLY A 345 20.01 -5.41 -6.20
C GLY A 345 18.58 -5.93 -6.35
N ALA A 346 18.32 -7.18 -5.95
CA ALA A 346 16.98 -7.75 -5.99
C ALA A 346 16.01 -7.03 -5.03
N GLY A 347 16.47 -6.68 -3.82
CA GLY A 347 15.67 -5.95 -2.85
C GLY A 347 15.31 -4.53 -3.32
N SER A 348 16.27 -3.80 -3.89
CA SER A 348 16.05 -2.48 -4.47
C SER A 348 15.11 -2.53 -5.68
N TYR A 349 15.26 -3.54 -6.54
CA TYR A 349 14.34 -3.75 -7.67
C TYR A 349 12.90 -3.95 -7.18
N LEU A 350 12.68 -4.89 -6.25
CA LEU A 350 11.35 -5.16 -5.71
C LEU A 350 10.73 -3.95 -5.01
N TYR A 351 11.54 -3.19 -4.28
CA TYR A 351 11.06 -1.97 -3.62
C TYR A 351 10.67 -0.91 -4.65
N ALA A 352 11.47 -0.72 -5.71
CA ALA A 352 11.18 0.26 -6.75
C ALA A 352 9.95 -0.09 -7.60
N THR A 353 9.68 -1.37 -7.82
CA THR A 353 8.53 -1.83 -8.63
C THR A 353 7.26 -2.04 -7.82
N LYS A 354 7.26 -1.82 -6.50
CA LYS A 354 6.11 -2.11 -5.63
C LYS A 354 4.90 -1.22 -5.96
N ASP A 355 5.14 0.04 -6.28
CA ASP A 355 4.08 1.04 -6.49
C ASP A 355 3.55 1.06 -7.94
N ASP A 356 4.22 0.35 -8.86
CA ASP A 356 3.79 0.22 -10.27
C ASP A 356 2.56 -0.69 -10.43
N ASP A 357 2.31 -1.56 -9.45
CA ASP A 357 1.19 -2.52 -9.46
C ASP A 357 -0.03 -2.05 -8.65
N ILE A 358 0.00 -0.84 -8.07
CA ILE A 358 -1.13 -0.28 -7.31
C ILE A 358 -2.06 0.49 -8.25
N GLY A 359 -3.37 0.22 -8.14
CA GLY A 359 -4.42 0.90 -8.89
C GLY A 359 -4.72 0.28 -10.26
N VAL A 360 -5.76 0.81 -10.92
CA VAL A 360 -6.18 0.39 -12.25
C VAL A 360 -5.15 0.85 -13.29
N LYS A 361 -4.69 -0.06 -14.14
CA LYS A 361 -3.71 0.26 -15.19
C LYS A 361 -4.40 0.93 -16.38
N ASN A 362 -4.16 2.22 -16.55
CA ASN A 362 -4.47 2.96 -17.77
C ASN A 362 -3.26 2.93 -18.72
N TYR A 363 -3.48 2.55 -19.97
CA TYR A 363 -2.43 2.44 -20.98
C TYR A 363 -2.41 3.59 -22.00
N SER A 364 -3.13 4.67 -21.73
CA SER A 364 -3.10 5.90 -22.53
C SER A 364 -2.75 7.11 -21.69
N GLN A 365 -1.83 7.92 -22.19
CA GLN A 365 -1.37 9.14 -21.54
C GLN A 365 -1.46 10.30 -22.52
N ALA A 366 -1.79 11.49 -22.02
CA ALA A 366 -1.84 12.73 -22.79
C ALA A 366 -1.28 13.90 -21.97
N GLU A 367 -0.61 14.83 -22.66
CA GLU A 367 -0.29 16.17 -22.17
C GLU A 367 -0.99 17.20 -23.05
N TYR A 368 -1.44 18.33 -22.46
CA TYR A 368 -2.30 19.29 -23.14
C TYR A 368 -1.69 20.70 -23.20
N GLU A 369 -1.51 21.23 -24.41
CA GLU A 369 -1.30 22.66 -24.66
C GLU A 369 -2.55 23.25 -25.34
N LEU A 370 -3.33 24.00 -24.57
CA LEU A 370 -4.62 24.53 -25.00
C LEU A 370 -4.56 26.04 -25.21
N SER A 371 -5.11 26.52 -26.31
CA SER A 371 -5.33 27.94 -26.57
C SER A 371 -6.82 28.24 -26.58
N LEU A 372 -7.28 29.17 -25.75
CA LEU A 372 -8.67 29.59 -25.62
C LEU A 372 -8.81 31.09 -25.89
N LYS A 373 -9.60 31.47 -26.91
CA LYS A 373 -9.93 32.88 -27.18
C LYS A 373 -11.44 33.10 -27.22
N MET A 374 -11.94 33.96 -26.36
CA MET A 374 -13.35 34.38 -26.36
C MET A 374 -13.52 35.70 -27.13
N ASP A 375 -14.47 35.75 -28.07
CA ASP A 375 -14.84 36.97 -28.77
C ASP A 375 -15.86 37.81 -27.98
N LYS A 376 -16.26 38.97 -28.53
CA LYS A 376 -17.23 39.87 -27.87
C LYS A 376 -18.67 39.33 -27.85
N ASN A 377 -18.95 38.32 -28.67
CA ASN A 377 -20.27 37.70 -28.79
C ASN A 377 -20.40 36.45 -27.91
N GLY A 378 -19.36 36.07 -27.17
CA GLY A 378 -19.34 34.86 -26.35
C GLY A 378 -19.06 33.58 -27.14
N THR A 379 -18.47 33.69 -28.33
CA THR A 379 -17.96 32.54 -29.09
C THR A 379 -16.50 32.28 -28.72
N PHE A 380 -16.17 31.01 -28.52
CA PHE A 380 -14.82 30.55 -28.19
C PHE A 380 -14.14 29.99 -29.42
N HIS A 381 -12.90 30.41 -29.66
CA HIS A 381 -12.01 29.89 -30.67
C HIS A 381 -10.85 29.21 -29.99
N THR A 382 -10.64 27.94 -30.33
CA THR A 382 -9.76 27.06 -29.58
C THR A 382 -8.83 26.27 -30.47
N LYS A 383 -7.62 26.08 -29.97
CA LYS A 383 -6.64 25.18 -30.54
C LYS A 383 -6.16 24.26 -29.42
N ALA A 384 -6.46 22.97 -29.51
CA ALA A 384 -5.98 21.96 -28.59
C ALA A 384 -4.84 21.19 -29.25
N GLU A 385 -3.64 21.29 -28.67
CA GLU A 385 -2.49 20.45 -29.01
C GLU A 385 -2.31 19.44 -27.89
N MET A 386 -2.28 18.16 -28.25
CA MET A 386 -2.23 17.04 -27.32
C MET A 386 -1.11 16.09 -27.72
N ASP A 387 -0.15 15.89 -26.84
CA ASP A 387 0.88 14.87 -27.05
C ASP A 387 0.43 13.57 -26.40
N VAL A 388 0.14 12.57 -27.24
CA VAL A 388 -0.46 11.29 -26.82
C VAL A 388 0.58 10.19 -26.88
N GLU A 389 0.68 9.38 -25.82
CA GLU A 389 1.57 8.21 -25.73
C GLU A 389 0.78 6.90 -25.58
N ASN A 390 1.20 5.87 -26.33
CA ASN A 390 0.69 4.51 -26.19
C ASN A 390 1.53 3.68 -25.21
N LEU A 391 1.02 3.45 -24.00
CA LEU A 391 1.70 2.61 -23.00
C LEU A 391 1.33 1.12 -23.13
N SER A 392 0.35 0.79 -23.96
CA SER A 392 -0.17 -0.57 -24.14
C SER A 392 0.76 -1.42 -25.00
N MET A 393 0.65 -2.75 -24.90
CA MET A 393 1.33 -3.67 -25.82
C MET A 393 0.63 -3.77 -27.19
N GLN A 394 -0.54 -3.15 -27.34
CA GLN A 394 -1.38 -3.23 -28.53
C GLN A 394 -1.18 -1.98 -29.38
N ALA A 395 -0.97 -2.16 -30.67
CA ALA A 395 -0.91 -1.03 -31.59
C ALA A 395 -2.28 -0.38 -31.79
N TRP A 396 -2.34 0.95 -31.81
CA TRP A 396 -3.58 1.71 -32.06
C TRP A 396 -3.64 2.21 -33.50
N ASP A 397 -4.82 2.11 -34.10
CA ASP A 397 -5.15 2.64 -35.43
C ASP A 397 -6.11 3.84 -35.37
N GLU A 398 -6.70 4.10 -34.21
CA GLU A 398 -7.52 5.28 -33.92
C GLU A 398 -7.27 5.80 -32.51
N LEU A 399 -7.47 7.10 -32.32
CA LEU A 399 -7.54 7.75 -31.01
C LEU A 399 -8.98 8.15 -30.72
N VAL A 400 -9.42 7.96 -29.48
CA VAL A 400 -10.81 8.23 -29.06
C VAL A 400 -10.82 9.27 -27.93
N PHE A 401 -11.56 10.35 -28.16
CA PHE A 401 -11.69 11.45 -27.22
C PHE A 401 -13.14 11.66 -26.80
N TYR A 402 -13.34 12.03 -25.54
CA TYR A 402 -14.54 12.73 -25.08
C TYR A 402 -14.53 14.18 -25.58
N PHE A 403 -15.67 14.66 -26.08
CA PHE A 403 -15.83 16.02 -26.60
C PHE A 403 -17.22 16.57 -26.29
N ILE A 404 -17.41 16.94 -25.03
CA ILE A 404 -18.70 17.33 -24.45
C ILE A 404 -19.39 18.53 -25.14
N PRO A 405 -18.68 19.57 -25.66
CA PRO A 405 -19.35 20.70 -26.29
C PRO A 405 -20.35 20.31 -27.39
N ASN A 406 -20.08 19.23 -28.14
CA ASN A 406 -20.92 18.80 -29.25
C ASN A 406 -22.22 18.08 -28.82
N VAL A 407 -22.36 17.73 -27.53
CA VAL A 407 -23.56 17.10 -26.97
C VAL A 407 -24.78 18.02 -27.01
N PHE A 408 -24.56 19.31 -26.79
CA PHE A 408 -25.62 20.32 -26.68
C PHE A 408 -25.97 20.95 -28.02
N GLN A 409 -25.68 20.28 -29.13
CA GLN A 409 -26.08 20.74 -30.45
C GLN A 409 -27.59 20.88 -30.59
N LYS A 410 -28.02 21.65 -31.60
CA LYS A 410 -29.43 21.87 -31.91
C LYS A 410 -30.21 20.55 -31.99
N GLY A 411 -31.28 20.45 -31.19
CA GLY A 411 -32.12 19.26 -31.10
C GLY A 411 -31.58 18.17 -30.16
N HIS A 412 -30.69 18.51 -29.22
CA HIS A 412 -30.25 17.59 -28.17
C HIS A 412 -31.41 17.03 -27.34
N ARG A 413 -31.16 15.90 -26.67
CA ARG A 413 -32.18 15.15 -25.90
C ARG A 413 -32.46 15.65 -24.48
N PHE A 414 -31.66 16.58 -23.96
CA PHE A 414 -31.73 17.02 -22.56
C PHE A 414 -32.81 18.09 -22.36
N GLU A 415 -33.96 17.72 -21.78
CA GLU A 415 -35.09 18.65 -21.58
C GLU A 415 -34.78 19.79 -20.59
N GLY A 416 -33.82 19.60 -19.67
CA GLY A 416 -33.42 20.60 -18.68
C GLY A 416 -32.58 21.75 -19.24
N ILE A 417 -32.02 21.57 -20.44
CA ILE A 417 -31.08 22.51 -21.05
C ILE A 417 -31.83 23.35 -22.08
N LYS A 418 -31.83 24.68 -21.89
CA LYS A 418 -32.62 25.61 -22.70
C LYS A 418 -31.88 26.13 -23.92
N GLY A 419 -30.56 26.26 -23.84
CA GLY A 419 -29.71 26.75 -24.92
C GLY A 419 -29.06 25.65 -25.75
N GLU A 420 -28.38 26.06 -26.82
CA GLU A 420 -27.67 25.15 -27.74
C GLU A 420 -26.19 25.54 -27.83
N SER A 421 -25.33 24.57 -28.15
CA SER A 421 -23.93 24.77 -28.50
C SER A 421 -23.72 24.58 -30.00
N GLU A 422 -23.17 25.58 -30.68
CA GLU A 422 -22.70 25.45 -32.04
C GLU A 422 -21.22 25.08 -32.04
N VAL A 423 -20.87 23.87 -32.47
CA VAL A 423 -19.47 23.43 -32.59
C VAL A 423 -19.05 23.34 -34.06
N LYS A 424 -17.89 23.91 -34.38
CA LYS A 424 -17.30 23.88 -35.73
C LYS A 424 -15.83 23.48 -35.65
N ILE A 425 -15.52 22.26 -36.04
CA ILE A 425 -14.13 21.78 -36.20
C ILE A 425 -13.60 22.25 -37.56
N LYS A 426 -12.53 23.03 -37.54
CA LYS A 426 -11.88 23.59 -38.73
C LYS A 426 -10.81 22.66 -39.30
N SER A 427 -10.04 22.00 -38.43
CA SER A 427 -9.10 20.96 -38.85
C SER A 427 -8.69 20.07 -37.69
N VAL A 428 -8.43 18.81 -38.00
CA VAL A 428 -7.73 17.86 -37.13
C VAL A 428 -6.44 17.44 -37.84
N LYS A 429 -5.32 17.45 -37.11
CA LYS A 429 -4.03 16.97 -37.61
C LYS A 429 -3.39 16.02 -36.62
N VAL A 430 -2.62 15.07 -37.14
CA VAL A 430 -1.73 14.20 -36.37
C VAL A 430 -0.33 14.36 -36.97
N ASP A 431 0.65 14.68 -36.13
CA ASP A 431 2.04 14.92 -36.52
C ASP A 431 2.19 15.93 -37.67
N GLY A 432 1.33 16.95 -37.66
CA GLY A 432 1.27 18.02 -38.66
C GLY A 432 0.51 17.70 -39.95
N GLU A 433 0.11 16.45 -40.19
CA GLU A 433 -0.68 16.04 -41.35
C GLU A 433 -2.19 16.08 -41.04
N LYS A 434 -3.01 16.58 -41.98
CA LYS A 434 -4.47 16.52 -41.83
C LYS A 434 -4.96 15.08 -41.94
N VAL A 435 -5.77 14.65 -40.98
CA VAL A 435 -6.33 13.30 -40.92
C VAL A 435 -7.86 13.30 -40.98
N HIS A 436 -8.42 12.12 -41.22
CA HIS A 436 -9.85 11.90 -41.11
C HIS A 436 -10.27 11.85 -39.63
N PHE A 437 -11.43 12.42 -39.32
CA PHE A 437 -12.03 12.35 -38.01
C PHE A 437 -13.54 12.13 -38.14
N GLU A 438 -14.12 11.52 -37.12
CA GLU A 438 -15.55 11.35 -36.95
C GLU A 438 -15.95 11.99 -35.62
N LEU A 439 -16.92 12.90 -35.66
CA LEU A 439 -17.52 13.50 -34.46
C LEU A 439 -18.99 13.11 -34.39
N GLN A 440 -19.34 12.29 -33.40
CA GLN A 440 -20.70 11.85 -33.15
C GLN A 440 -21.03 12.05 -31.67
N ASN A 441 -22.08 12.85 -31.37
CA ASN A 441 -22.43 13.24 -30.00
C ASN A 441 -21.22 13.79 -29.23
N ASP A 442 -20.77 13.13 -28.17
CA ASP A 442 -19.59 13.47 -27.37
C ASP A 442 -18.32 12.68 -27.75
N SER A 443 -18.34 11.94 -28.85
CA SER A 443 -17.24 11.04 -29.23
C SER A 443 -16.52 11.58 -30.46
N LEU A 444 -15.28 12.03 -30.27
CA LEU A 444 -14.38 12.43 -31.35
C LEU A 444 -13.37 11.31 -31.60
N LYS A 445 -13.47 10.66 -32.76
CA LYS A 445 -12.53 9.63 -33.20
C LYS A 445 -11.61 10.18 -34.27
N ILE A 446 -10.32 9.93 -34.12
CA ILE A 446 -9.27 10.41 -35.03
C ILE A 446 -8.54 9.20 -35.59
N SER A 447 -8.58 9.03 -36.92
CA SER A 447 -7.90 7.91 -37.58
C SER A 447 -6.41 8.19 -37.69
N LEU A 448 -5.59 7.21 -37.31
CA LEU A 448 -4.13 7.27 -37.43
C LEU A 448 -3.71 6.70 -38.79
N LYS A 449 -2.79 7.39 -39.47
CA LYS A 449 -2.25 6.95 -40.77
C LYS A 449 -1.27 5.79 -40.58
N ASP A 450 -0.37 5.94 -39.60
CA ASP A 450 0.55 4.93 -39.12
C ASP A 450 0.09 4.49 -37.74
N LYS A 451 0.16 3.18 -37.46
CA LYS A 451 -0.25 2.67 -36.14
C LYS A 451 0.72 3.14 -35.08
N MET A 452 0.20 3.54 -33.93
CA MET A 452 1.02 3.83 -32.75
C MET A 452 1.31 2.54 -31.99
N GLU A 453 2.56 2.09 -32.02
CA GLU A 453 3.05 0.95 -31.24
C GLU A 453 3.34 1.36 -29.79
N LYS A 454 3.76 0.40 -28.96
CA LYS A 454 4.11 0.67 -27.55
C LYS A 454 5.25 1.69 -27.45
N ARG A 455 5.03 2.74 -26.67
CA ARG A 455 5.90 3.92 -26.44
C ARG A 455 6.07 4.83 -27.66
N ASP A 456 5.21 4.68 -28.67
CA ASP A 456 5.10 5.70 -29.70
C ASP A 456 4.32 6.89 -29.15
N ASN A 457 4.76 8.08 -29.56
CA ASN A 457 4.14 9.35 -29.23
C ASN A 457 3.70 10.05 -30.52
N SER A 458 2.52 10.66 -30.50
CA SER A 458 1.99 11.46 -31.61
C SER A 458 1.39 12.76 -31.10
N SER A 459 1.61 13.83 -31.86
CA SER A 459 1.06 15.15 -31.55
C SER A 459 -0.25 15.37 -32.31
N VAL A 460 -1.35 15.55 -31.58
CA VAL A 460 -2.71 15.71 -32.11
C VAL A 460 -3.13 17.17 -31.98
N GLU A 461 -3.47 17.81 -33.10
CA GLU A 461 -3.94 19.20 -33.15
C GLU A 461 -5.41 19.25 -33.57
N VAL A 462 -6.27 19.87 -32.75
CA VAL A 462 -7.68 20.13 -33.07
C VAL A 462 -7.96 21.65 -33.02
N ASP A 463 -8.28 22.24 -34.16
CA ASP A 463 -8.69 23.64 -34.32
C ASP A 463 -10.22 23.69 -34.44
N TYR A 464 -10.90 24.33 -33.48
CA TYR A 464 -12.34 24.36 -33.39
C TYR A 464 -12.87 25.65 -32.79
N SER A 465 -14.18 25.87 -32.91
CA SER A 465 -14.89 26.93 -32.20
C SER A 465 -16.19 26.41 -31.64
N PHE A 466 -16.62 26.97 -30.51
CA PHE A 466 -17.89 26.62 -29.87
C PHE A 466 -18.61 27.80 -29.24
N THR A 467 -19.92 27.68 -29.07
CA THR A 467 -20.72 28.49 -28.14
C THR A 467 -21.11 27.68 -26.92
N VAL A 468 -21.47 28.35 -25.83
CA VAL A 468 -21.86 27.70 -24.57
C VAL A 468 -23.39 27.79 -24.41
N PRO A 469 -24.10 26.69 -24.12
CA PRO A 469 -25.54 26.70 -23.98
C PRO A 469 -25.99 27.41 -22.70
N GLU A 470 -27.09 28.14 -22.76
CA GLU A 470 -27.75 28.69 -21.57
C GLU A 470 -28.41 27.58 -20.76
N GLY A 471 -28.11 27.52 -19.46
CA GLY A 471 -28.62 26.48 -18.57
C GLY A 471 -28.11 25.08 -18.92
N GLY A 472 -26.92 24.97 -19.53
CA GLY A 472 -26.24 23.68 -19.68
C GLY A 472 -25.90 23.06 -18.31
N SER A 473 -25.74 21.74 -18.27
CA SER A 473 -25.20 21.03 -17.10
C SER A 473 -23.68 21.06 -17.20
N ARG A 474 -23.02 21.71 -16.22
CA ARG A 474 -21.55 21.88 -16.08
C ARG A 474 -20.86 22.75 -17.13
N PHE A 475 -21.12 22.49 -18.40
CA PHE A 475 -20.73 23.33 -19.53
C PHE A 475 -21.86 24.31 -19.84
N SER A 476 -21.83 25.48 -19.21
CA SER A 476 -23.01 26.32 -19.08
C SER A 476 -22.70 27.81 -19.10
N LYS A 477 -23.63 28.57 -19.68
CA LYS A 477 -23.69 30.02 -19.57
C LYS A 477 -24.80 30.40 -18.59
N VAL A 478 -24.44 31.13 -17.54
CA VAL A 478 -25.36 31.69 -16.56
C VAL A 478 -25.21 33.19 -16.62
N GLY A 479 -26.26 33.93 -16.93
CA GLY A 479 -26.17 35.39 -17.06
C GLY A 479 -25.10 35.84 -18.07
N ASN A 480 -24.05 36.50 -17.57
CA ASN A 480 -22.91 36.93 -18.39
C ASN A 480 -21.67 36.05 -18.18
N GLU A 481 -21.76 35.06 -17.30
CA GLU A 481 -20.70 34.18 -16.85
C GLU A 481 -20.67 32.90 -17.69
N TYR A 482 -19.47 32.32 -17.86
CA TYR A 482 -19.27 31.10 -18.63
C TYR A 482 -18.50 30.07 -17.81
N TYR A 483 -19.07 28.88 -17.70
CA TYR A 483 -18.50 27.73 -17.00
C TYR A 483 -18.14 26.67 -18.03
N LEU A 484 -16.85 26.44 -18.20
CA LEU A 484 -16.29 25.59 -19.23
C LEU A 484 -15.77 24.30 -18.60
N ALA A 485 -16.68 23.39 -18.29
CA ALA A 485 -16.34 22.01 -17.94
C ALA A 485 -16.12 21.19 -19.22
N GLN A 486 -15.09 20.33 -19.22
CA GLN A 486 -14.80 19.40 -20.32
C GLN A 486 -14.86 20.02 -21.75
N TRP A 487 -14.39 21.27 -21.89
CA TRP A 487 -14.53 22.11 -23.09
C TRP A 487 -13.56 21.76 -24.23
N TYR A 488 -12.69 20.78 -24.00
CA TYR A 488 -11.63 20.34 -24.89
C TYR A 488 -11.74 18.84 -25.18
N PRO A 489 -11.12 18.34 -26.27
CA PRO A 489 -11.05 16.91 -26.53
C PRO A 489 -10.24 16.23 -25.41
N MET A 490 -10.87 15.37 -24.61
CA MET A 490 -10.20 14.67 -23.52
C MET A 490 -9.95 13.22 -23.92
N LEU A 491 -8.70 12.77 -23.87
CA LEU A 491 -8.34 11.40 -24.27
C LEU A 491 -9.02 10.39 -23.34
N ALA A 492 -9.82 9.49 -23.92
CA ALA A 492 -10.42 8.39 -23.16
C ALA A 492 -9.34 7.43 -22.68
N THR A 493 -9.52 6.77 -21.53
CA THR A 493 -8.53 5.78 -21.08
C THR A 493 -8.51 4.53 -21.99
N PHE A 494 -7.37 3.88 -22.12
CA PHE A 494 -7.24 2.59 -22.81
C PHE A 494 -6.96 1.48 -21.80
N LYS A 495 -7.92 0.58 -21.60
CA LYS A 495 -7.90 -0.48 -20.58
C LYS A 495 -8.39 -1.79 -21.18
N ASP A 496 -7.82 -2.92 -20.77
CA ASP A 496 -8.20 -4.27 -21.23
C ASP A 496 -8.27 -4.44 -22.77
N GLY A 497 -7.39 -3.75 -23.50
CA GLY A 497 -7.32 -3.82 -24.97
C GLY A 497 -8.41 -3.04 -25.70
N LYS A 498 -9.13 -2.13 -25.03
CA LYS A 498 -10.18 -1.29 -25.62
C LYS A 498 -10.16 0.14 -25.06
N TRP A 499 -10.68 1.09 -25.84
CA TRP A 499 -10.97 2.44 -25.36
C TRP A 499 -12.17 2.43 -24.40
N ASN A 500 -12.02 3.06 -23.23
CA ASN A 500 -13.10 3.26 -22.27
C ASN A 500 -13.83 4.57 -22.59
N LYS A 501 -14.80 4.51 -23.50
CA LYS A 501 -15.63 5.65 -23.89
C LYS A 501 -17.10 5.33 -23.66
N ASN A 502 -17.72 6.05 -22.73
CA ASN A 502 -19.14 5.95 -22.40
C ASN A 502 -19.91 7.19 -22.87
N ASP A 503 -21.21 7.07 -23.13
CA ASP A 503 -22.05 8.19 -23.57
C ASP A 503 -22.30 9.20 -22.44
N TYR A 504 -22.27 10.49 -22.80
CA TYR A 504 -22.68 11.55 -21.88
C TYR A 504 -24.12 11.39 -21.37
N MET A 505 -24.26 11.58 -20.05
CA MET A 505 -25.52 11.64 -19.31
C MET A 505 -25.54 12.89 -18.44
N GLU A 506 -26.74 13.44 -18.18
CA GLU A 506 -26.92 14.56 -17.27
C GLU A 506 -26.96 14.06 -15.81
N GLY A 507 -26.33 14.80 -14.90
CA GLY A 507 -26.43 14.60 -13.44
C GLY A 507 -25.12 14.20 -12.75
N LEU A 508 -24.41 13.20 -13.27
CA LEU A 508 -23.15 12.67 -12.71
C LEU A 508 -22.03 12.65 -13.76
N GLU A 509 -20.78 12.52 -13.32
CA GLU A 509 -19.53 12.41 -14.06
C GLU A 509 -19.57 11.21 -15.00
N THR A 510 -19.45 11.42 -16.31
CA THR A 510 -19.66 10.36 -17.31
C THR A 510 -18.42 10.03 -18.14
N PHE A 511 -17.28 10.58 -17.75
CA PHE A 511 -16.00 10.42 -18.43
C PHE A 511 -14.98 9.74 -17.53
N ASP A 512 -14.01 9.11 -18.17
CA ASP A 512 -12.87 8.50 -17.53
C ASP A 512 -11.60 8.92 -18.28
N THR A 513 -10.77 9.71 -17.60
CA THR A 513 -9.55 10.33 -18.11
C THR A 513 -8.41 10.08 -17.13
N GLY A 514 -7.20 9.91 -17.67
CA GLY A 514 -5.99 9.85 -16.86
C GLY A 514 -5.59 11.23 -16.31
N PHE A 515 -4.66 11.23 -15.35
CA PHE A 515 -3.99 12.46 -14.93
C PHE A 515 -3.11 13.01 -16.06
N ALA A 516 -3.11 14.33 -16.20
CA ALA A 516 -2.35 15.02 -17.24
C ALA A 516 -1.81 16.38 -16.76
N ASP A 517 -0.80 16.86 -17.48
CA ASP A 517 -0.29 18.22 -17.36
C ASP A 517 -0.98 19.11 -18.40
N TYR A 518 -1.33 20.33 -17.99
CA TYR A 518 -2.07 21.30 -18.79
C TYR A 518 -1.33 22.63 -18.83
N LYS A 519 -1.22 23.20 -20.03
CA LYS A 519 -0.77 24.56 -20.26
C LYS A 519 -1.82 25.29 -21.08
N VAL A 520 -2.45 26.30 -20.49
CA VAL A 520 -3.60 26.99 -21.10
C VAL A 520 -3.25 28.45 -21.38
N ASN A 521 -3.18 28.80 -22.67
CA ASN A 521 -3.08 30.17 -23.14
C ASN A 521 -4.50 30.74 -23.35
N TYR A 522 -4.85 31.79 -22.62
CA TYR A 522 -6.19 32.35 -22.69
C TYR A 522 -6.19 33.80 -23.16
N LYS A 523 -7.27 34.20 -23.84
CA LYS A 523 -7.57 35.60 -24.21
C LYS A 523 -9.07 35.85 -24.15
N ILE A 524 -9.51 36.72 -23.24
CA ILE A 524 -10.91 37.05 -22.97
C ILE A 524 -11.19 38.55 -23.14
N PRO A 525 -12.45 38.99 -23.31
CA PRO A 525 -12.78 40.41 -23.41
C PRO A 525 -12.54 41.19 -22.11
N LYS A 526 -12.35 42.51 -22.22
CA LYS A 526 -12.26 43.41 -21.04
C LYS A 526 -13.54 43.35 -20.20
N GLY A 527 -13.37 43.40 -18.89
CA GLY A 527 -14.47 43.30 -17.92
C GLY A 527 -14.68 41.89 -17.38
N TYR A 528 -14.07 40.87 -18.00
CA TYR A 528 -14.07 39.51 -17.50
C TYR A 528 -12.79 39.19 -16.72
N SER A 529 -12.92 38.22 -15.82
CA SER A 529 -11.81 37.57 -15.11
C SER A 529 -11.77 36.09 -15.45
N PHE A 530 -10.58 35.52 -15.41
CA PHE A 530 -10.32 34.11 -15.67
C PHE A 530 -9.96 33.43 -14.34
N VAL A 531 -10.71 32.38 -13.99
CA VAL A 531 -10.47 31.53 -12.82
C VAL A 531 -10.43 30.08 -13.30
N SER A 532 -9.50 29.27 -12.81
CA SER A 532 -9.31 27.93 -13.34
C SER A 532 -8.77 26.92 -12.32
N THR A 533 -8.60 25.68 -12.77
CA THR A 533 -7.92 24.58 -12.06
C THR A 533 -6.45 24.89 -11.71
N ALA A 534 -5.83 25.91 -12.30
CA ALA A 534 -4.41 26.19 -12.10
C ALA A 534 -4.05 26.61 -10.67
N ASP A 535 -2.87 26.18 -10.21
CA ASP A 535 -2.31 26.55 -8.90
C ASP A 535 -2.17 28.07 -8.72
N GLN A 536 -1.92 28.78 -9.83
CA GLN A 536 -1.76 30.22 -9.83
C GLN A 536 -2.46 30.85 -11.04
N ASP A 537 -3.65 31.37 -10.80
CA ASP A 537 -4.34 32.19 -11.79
C ASP A 537 -3.76 33.60 -11.90
N ALA A 538 -4.05 34.23 -13.04
CA ALA A 538 -3.84 35.65 -13.21
C ALA A 538 -4.63 36.51 -12.20
N LYS A 539 -4.14 37.74 -11.97
CA LYS A 539 -4.91 38.75 -11.25
C LYS A 539 -6.24 39.03 -11.96
N LEU A 540 -7.31 39.24 -11.19
CA LEU A 540 -8.63 39.63 -11.69
C LEU A 540 -8.55 40.78 -12.71
N GLY A 541 -9.40 40.69 -13.75
CA GLY A 541 -9.45 41.64 -14.85
C GLY A 541 -8.30 41.54 -15.87
N LYS A 542 -7.31 40.65 -15.66
CA LYS A 542 -6.29 40.37 -16.67
C LYS A 542 -6.89 39.51 -17.79
N THR A 543 -6.89 40.08 -18.99
CA THR A 543 -7.62 39.53 -20.14
C THR A 543 -6.84 38.54 -20.99
N GLU A 544 -5.54 38.36 -20.76
CA GLU A 544 -4.73 37.38 -21.50
C GLU A 544 -3.56 36.88 -20.65
N GLY A 545 -3.16 35.62 -20.84
CA GLY A 545 -2.10 34.99 -20.06
C GLY A 545 -1.91 33.52 -20.36
N ILE A 546 -1.00 32.90 -19.61
CA ILE A 546 -0.76 31.46 -19.61
C ILE A 546 -0.92 31.00 -18.17
N VAL A 547 -1.64 29.90 -17.98
CA VAL A 547 -1.76 29.19 -16.70
C VAL A 547 -1.37 27.74 -16.89
N GLU A 548 -0.91 27.09 -15.82
CA GLU A 548 -0.45 25.70 -15.85
C GLU A 548 -1.07 24.93 -14.67
N ALA A 549 -1.41 23.67 -14.91
CA ALA A 549 -1.81 22.71 -13.88
C ALA A 549 -1.09 21.40 -14.15
N LYS A 550 -0.64 20.72 -13.09
CA LYS A 550 0.11 19.47 -13.22
C LYS A 550 -0.61 18.33 -12.55
N ASN A 551 -0.57 17.17 -13.19
CA ASN A 551 -1.08 15.92 -12.64
C ASN A 551 -2.53 16.04 -12.13
N VAL A 552 -3.41 16.64 -12.95
CA VAL A 552 -4.85 16.80 -12.67
C VAL A 552 -5.69 15.99 -13.66
N ARG A 553 -6.91 15.62 -13.27
CA ARG A 553 -7.79 14.75 -14.09
C ARG A 553 -8.48 15.48 -15.23
N ASP A 554 -8.89 16.71 -14.98
CA ASP A 554 -9.50 17.60 -15.95
C ASP A 554 -9.15 19.06 -15.64
N PHE A 555 -9.51 19.96 -16.56
CA PHE A 555 -9.16 21.37 -16.49
C PHE A 555 -10.40 22.23 -16.69
N PHE A 556 -10.86 22.85 -15.61
CA PHE A 556 -12.04 23.70 -15.59
C PHE A 556 -11.69 25.18 -15.70
N ILE A 557 -12.58 25.94 -16.33
CA ILE A 557 -12.46 27.40 -16.45
C ILE A 557 -13.80 28.04 -16.10
N ALA A 558 -13.77 29.02 -15.19
CA ALA A 558 -14.84 29.97 -14.96
C ALA A 558 -14.43 31.36 -15.48
N ILE A 559 -15.22 31.90 -16.42
CA ILE A 559 -15.09 33.26 -16.89
C ILE A 559 -16.16 34.10 -16.21
N VAL A 560 -15.75 34.82 -15.18
CA VAL A 560 -16.63 35.55 -14.27
C VAL A 560 -16.54 37.06 -14.51
N LYS A 561 -17.59 37.77 -14.14
CA LYS A 561 -17.69 39.22 -14.31
C LYS A 561 -18.20 39.88 -13.03
N ASP A 562 -17.56 40.99 -12.67
CA ASP A 562 -17.98 41.86 -11.55
C ASP A 562 -18.24 41.09 -10.22
N MET A 563 -17.45 40.04 -9.93
CA MET A 563 -17.51 39.28 -8.67
C MET A 563 -16.50 39.83 -7.65
N ASP A 564 -16.91 39.82 -6.38
CA ASP A 564 -16.03 40.09 -5.25
C ASP A 564 -15.19 38.86 -4.91
N VAL A 565 -13.98 39.10 -4.42
CA VAL A 565 -13.06 38.04 -4.01
C VAL A 565 -12.66 38.19 -2.56
N LEU A 566 -12.96 37.15 -1.78
CA LEU A 566 -12.51 36.99 -0.41
C LEU A 566 -11.37 35.98 -0.39
N GLU A 567 -10.34 36.25 0.42
CA GLU A 567 -9.16 35.38 0.50
C GLU A 567 -8.87 34.97 1.94
N THR A 568 -8.44 33.72 2.11
CA THR A 568 -7.87 33.23 3.37
C THR A 568 -6.79 32.20 3.07
N LYS A 569 -6.23 31.59 4.12
CA LYS A 569 -5.25 30.51 4.00
C LYS A 569 -5.57 29.37 4.94
N SER A 570 -5.35 28.15 4.46
CA SER A 570 -5.34 26.92 5.26
C SER A 570 -3.93 26.32 5.13
N LYS A 571 -3.17 26.37 6.22
CA LYS A 571 -1.71 26.12 6.22
C LYS A 571 -1.03 26.95 5.12
N ASP A 572 -0.39 26.30 4.15
CA ASP A 572 0.32 26.94 3.04
C ASP A 572 -0.56 27.16 1.78
N VAL A 573 -1.79 26.62 1.77
CA VAL A 573 -2.72 26.69 0.64
C VAL A 573 -3.53 27.98 0.68
N LYS A 574 -3.57 28.70 -0.44
CA LYS A 574 -4.40 29.89 -0.61
C LYS A 574 -5.83 29.48 -0.96
N ILE A 575 -6.82 30.01 -0.25
CA ILE A 575 -8.23 29.83 -0.60
C ILE A 575 -8.76 31.17 -1.11
N ARG A 576 -9.34 31.19 -2.32
CA ARG A 576 -10.07 32.35 -2.85
C ARG A 576 -11.52 31.98 -3.08
N LEU A 577 -12.42 32.85 -2.64
CA LEU A 577 -13.84 32.68 -2.84
C LEU A 577 -14.39 33.84 -3.66
N PHE A 578 -15.04 33.51 -4.76
CA PHE A 578 -15.65 34.44 -5.71
C PHE A 578 -17.16 34.44 -5.48
N ALA A 579 -17.74 35.61 -5.22
CA ALA A 579 -19.17 35.72 -4.95
C ALA A 579 -19.74 37.03 -5.51
N ARG A 580 -21.06 37.08 -5.69
CA ARG A 580 -21.78 38.30 -6.02
C ARG A 580 -22.29 38.98 -4.76
N ASP A 581 -22.62 40.27 -4.86
CA ASP A 581 -23.41 40.97 -3.85
C ASP A 581 -24.81 40.33 -3.71
N ASN A 582 -25.35 40.31 -2.49
CA ASN A 582 -26.72 39.87 -2.14
C ASN A 582 -27.05 38.38 -2.34
N THR A 583 -26.11 37.46 -2.12
CA THR A 583 -26.42 36.02 -2.00
C THR A 583 -27.22 35.71 -0.74
N ILE A 584 -28.04 34.65 -0.75
CA ILE A 584 -28.78 34.21 0.45
C ILE A 584 -27.83 33.79 1.57
N GLN A 585 -26.79 33.03 1.23
CA GLN A 585 -25.76 32.60 2.19
C GLN A 585 -24.60 33.60 2.22
N ASP A 586 -24.06 33.91 3.41
CA ASP A 586 -22.98 34.88 3.59
C ASP A 586 -21.64 34.33 3.03
N PRO A 587 -21.03 34.98 2.01
CA PRO A 587 -19.74 34.57 1.45
C PRO A 587 -18.60 34.50 2.48
N LYS A 588 -18.64 35.31 3.54
CA LYS A 588 -17.63 35.28 4.61
C LYS A 588 -17.76 34.03 5.47
N GLU A 589 -18.99 33.61 5.77
CA GLU A 589 -19.24 32.36 6.49
C GLU A 589 -18.84 31.14 5.65
N ALA A 590 -19.09 31.20 4.34
CA ALA A 590 -18.66 30.17 3.39
C ALA A 590 -17.13 30.05 3.33
N LEU A 591 -16.40 31.18 3.28
CA LEU A 591 -14.93 31.19 3.27
C LEU A 591 -14.34 30.61 4.56
N GLU A 592 -14.90 30.97 5.72
CA GLU A 592 -14.44 30.43 7.00
C GLU A 592 -14.78 28.94 7.15
N LEU A 593 -15.92 28.49 6.63
CA LEU A 593 -16.26 27.07 6.59
C LEU A 593 -15.27 26.30 5.69
N ALA A 594 -14.98 26.80 4.50
CA ALA A 594 -14.04 26.21 3.58
C ALA A 594 -12.63 26.07 4.19
N LYS A 595 -12.16 27.12 4.87
CA LYS A 595 -10.90 27.08 5.61
C LYS A 595 -10.89 25.98 6.66
N LYS A 596 -11.95 25.84 7.46
CA LYS A 596 -12.06 24.80 8.48
C LYS A 596 -12.07 23.40 7.86
N ALA A 597 -12.85 23.20 6.81
CA ALA A 597 -12.96 21.94 6.09
C ALA A 597 -11.61 21.51 5.49
N LEU A 598 -10.96 22.40 4.73
CA LEU A 598 -9.66 22.09 4.15
C LEU A 598 -8.59 21.83 5.23
N THR A 599 -8.56 22.63 6.29
CA THR A 599 -7.61 22.41 7.41
C THR A 599 -7.85 21.05 8.07
N PHE A 600 -9.11 20.69 8.29
CA PHE A 600 -9.47 19.40 8.87
C PHE A 600 -8.99 18.22 8.00
N TYR A 601 -9.22 18.27 6.69
CA TYR A 601 -8.72 17.21 5.79
C TYR A 601 -7.20 17.19 5.70
N GLN A 602 -6.55 18.36 5.69
CA GLN A 602 -5.09 18.45 5.73
C GLN A 602 -4.46 17.90 7.01
N ASP A 603 -5.16 17.95 8.14
CA ASP A 603 -4.69 17.44 9.42
C ASP A 603 -4.93 15.94 9.58
N ASN A 604 -5.97 15.40 8.94
CA ASN A 604 -6.48 14.06 9.23
C ASN A 604 -6.39 13.07 8.06
N ILE A 605 -6.29 13.53 6.81
CA ILE A 605 -6.21 12.68 5.61
C ILE A 605 -4.80 12.77 5.01
N GLY A 606 -4.37 13.95 4.60
CA GLY A 606 -3.06 14.11 3.95
C GLY A 606 -2.87 15.53 3.43
N GLU A 607 -1.70 15.84 2.89
CA GLU A 607 -1.45 17.15 2.28
C GLU A 607 -2.33 17.33 1.02
N TYR A 608 -2.89 18.53 0.89
CA TYR A 608 -3.58 18.95 -0.33
C TYR A 608 -2.53 19.23 -1.42
N PRO A 609 -2.65 18.67 -2.63
CA PRO A 609 -1.57 18.64 -3.62
C PRO A 609 -1.34 19.98 -4.35
N HIS A 610 -2.28 20.91 -4.27
CA HIS A 610 -2.28 22.17 -5.01
C HIS A 610 -1.92 23.36 -4.10
N GLU A 611 -1.38 24.44 -4.69
CA GLU A 611 -1.03 25.66 -3.95
C GLU A 611 -2.26 26.54 -3.65
N GLN A 612 -3.34 26.34 -4.41
CA GLN A 612 -4.57 27.14 -4.36
C GLN A 612 -5.82 26.25 -4.42
N LEU A 613 -6.88 26.72 -3.75
CA LEU A 613 -8.23 26.22 -3.91
C LEU A 613 -9.18 27.40 -4.16
N ASP A 614 -9.87 27.37 -5.28
CA ASP A 614 -10.85 28.38 -5.64
C ASP A 614 -12.27 27.90 -5.42
N ILE A 615 -13.14 28.79 -4.95
CA ILE A 615 -14.55 28.52 -4.65
C ILE A 615 -15.38 29.56 -5.38
N VAL A 616 -16.18 29.14 -6.34
CA VAL A 616 -17.08 30.03 -7.07
C VAL A 616 -18.51 29.84 -6.55
N LEU A 617 -19.01 30.84 -5.84
CA LEU A 617 -20.40 30.91 -5.41
C LEU A 617 -21.25 31.49 -6.55
N ASP A 618 -21.95 30.63 -7.27
CA ASP A 618 -22.83 31.03 -8.37
C ASP A 618 -24.05 30.11 -8.49
N GLN A 619 -25.10 30.57 -9.19
CA GLN A 619 -26.38 29.86 -9.37
C GLN A 619 -26.28 28.59 -10.27
N GLY A 620 -25.09 28.03 -10.43
CA GLY A 620 -24.81 26.81 -11.18
C GLY A 620 -25.01 25.53 -10.35
N GLN A 621 -24.54 24.41 -10.88
CA GLN A 621 -24.49 23.13 -10.15
C GLN A 621 -23.31 23.12 -9.15
N ASN A 622 -23.44 22.37 -8.05
CA ASN A 622 -22.32 22.10 -7.16
C ASN A 622 -21.37 21.12 -7.86
N MET A 623 -20.07 21.44 -7.95
CA MET A 623 -19.09 20.66 -8.69
C MET A 623 -17.67 20.80 -8.12
N GLU A 624 -16.83 19.81 -8.42
CA GLU A 624 -15.63 19.46 -7.66
C GLU A 624 -14.30 19.42 -8.42
N TYR A 625 -14.16 20.18 -9.52
CA TYR A 625 -12.98 20.13 -10.36
C TYR A 625 -11.66 20.31 -9.55
N PRO A 626 -10.54 19.71 -10.00
CA PRO A 626 -9.27 19.88 -9.30
C PRO A 626 -8.92 21.38 -9.17
N GLY A 627 -8.59 21.80 -7.96
CA GLY A 627 -8.21 23.19 -7.67
C GLY A 627 -9.38 24.19 -7.60
N ILE A 628 -10.59 23.83 -8.05
CA ILE A 628 -11.71 24.75 -8.14
C ILE A 628 -13.07 24.07 -7.96
N VAL A 629 -13.86 24.57 -7.00
CA VAL A 629 -15.20 24.07 -6.71
C VAL A 629 -16.26 25.13 -6.99
N THR A 630 -17.45 24.71 -7.42
CA THR A 630 -18.61 25.58 -7.58
C THR A 630 -19.69 25.19 -6.57
N VAL A 631 -20.37 26.17 -5.98
CA VAL A 631 -21.46 25.91 -5.02
C VAL A 631 -22.58 26.93 -5.20
N ASP A 632 -23.84 26.49 -5.22
CA ASP A 632 -25.01 27.36 -5.29
C ASP A 632 -25.26 28.08 -3.94
N PRO A 633 -25.06 29.42 -3.87
CA PRO A 633 -25.25 30.17 -2.63
C PRO A 633 -26.71 30.56 -2.37
N ASP A 634 -27.63 30.30 -3.30
CA ASP A 634 -29.04 30.69 -3.21
C ASP A 634 -29.96 29.53 -2.79
N HIS A 635 -29.39 28.44 -2.30
CA HIS A 635 -30.19 27.34 -1.76
C HIS A 635 -30.86 27.75 -0.43
N ASP A 636 -32.19 27.58 -0.35
CA ASP A 636 -33.03 27.97 0.81
C ASP A 636 -32.66 27.28 2.15
N GLN A 637 -31.84 26.23 2.10
CA GLN A 637 -31.49 25.42 3.27
C GLN A 637 -30.00 25.59 3.59
N THR A 638 -29.69 26.45 4.56
CA THR A 638 -28.31 26.68 5.04
C THR A 638 -27.59 25.39 5.43
N ALA A 639 -28.29 24.40 5.98
CA ALA A 639 -27.68 23.11 6.32
C ALA A 639 -27.18 22.34 5.08
N PHE A 640 -27.93 22.39 3.97
CA PHE A 640 -27.53 21.77 2.71
C PHE A 640 -26.35 22.53 2.10
N PHE A 641 -26.43 23.86 2.03
CA PHE A 641 -25.32 24.70 1.53
C PHE A 641 -23.99 24.42 2.25
N ARG A 642 -24.03 24.40 3.59
CA ARG A 642 -22.85 24.06 4.40
C ARG A 642 -22.32 22.67 4.09
N THR A 643 -23.19 21.71 3.83
CA THR A 643 -22.80 20.34 3.49
C THR A 643 -22.17 20.31 2.10
N ALA A 644 -22.75 20.99 1.11
CA ALA A 644 -22.20 21.10 -0.24
C ALA A 644 -20.79 21.69 -0.23
N VAL A 645 -20.55 22.82 0.45
CA VAL A 645 -19.20 23.41 0.56
C VAL A 645 -18.18 22.39 1.10
N VAL A 646 -18.54 21.62 2.12
CA VAL A 646 -17.63 20.62 2.70
C VAL A 646 -17.46 19.39 1.78
N HIS A 647 -18.51 19.00 1.06
CA HIS A 647 -18.52 17.89 0.10
C HIS A 647 -17.64 18.18 -1.10
N GLU A 648 -17.80 19.34 -1.74
CA GLU A 648 -16.95 19.70 -2.90
C GLU A 648 -15.47 19.83 -2.51
N ILE A 649 -15.17 20.26 -1.29
CA ILE A 649 -13.79 20.31 -0.78
C ILE A 649 -13.24 18.91 -0.49
N ALA A 650 -14.08 17.97 -0.02
CA ALA A 650 -13.66 16.59 0.19
C ALA A 650 -13.32 15.88 -1.13
N HIS A 651 -14.01 16.23 -2.22
CA HIS A 651 -13.72 15.68 -3.54
C HIS A 651 -12.31 15.98 -4.04
N GLN A 652 -11.68 17.05 -3.53
CA GLN A 652 -10.28 17.32 -3.84
C GLN A 652 -9.34 16.17 -3.43
N TYR A 653 -9.74 15.33 -2.48
CA TYR A 653 -9.03 14.10 -2.11
C TYR A 653 -9.58 12.87 -2.85
N PHE A 654 -10.91 12.73 -2.92
CA PHE A 654 -11.61 11.60 -3.55
C PHE A 654 -12.36 12.08 -4.81
N TYR A 655 -11.84 11.74 -5.99
CA TYR A 655 -12.03 12.38 -7.30
C TYR A 655 -10.75 13.08 -7.74
N GLY A 656 -10.35 14.17 -7.08
CA GLY A 656 -9.26 15.04 -7.53
C GLY A 656 -7.87 14.39 -7.51
N VAL A 657 -7.61 13.54 -6.52
CA VAL A 657 -6.29 12.88 -6.33
C VAL A 657 -6.37 11.37 -6.36
N VAL A 658 -7.37 10.79 -5.70
CA VAL A 658 -7.71 9.38 -5.88
C VAL A 658 -8.78 9.30 -6.95
N ALA A 659 -8.40 8.78 -8.11
CA ALA A 659 -9.26 8.72 -9.28
C ALA A 659 -10.12 7.44 -9.30
N ASN A 660 -11.13 7.44 -10.16
CA ASN A 660 -12.05 6.34 -10.42
C ASN A 660 -12.62 6.46 -11.84
N ASP A 661 -13.07 5.37 -12.44
CA ASP A 661 -13.95 5.45 -13.60
C ASP A 661 -15.32 5.97 -13.14
N SER A 662 -15.58 7.26 -13.31
CA SER A 662 -16.81 7.88 -12.80
C SER A 662 -18.09 7.36 -13.45
N TYR A 663 -18.00 6.68 -14.59
CA TYR A 663 -19.18 6.05 -15.20
C TYR A 663 -19.50 4.69 -14.58
N ASN A 664 -18.48 3.87 -14.32
CA ASN A 664 -18.66 2.49 -13.85
C ASN A 664 -18.55 2.34 -12.34
N GLU A 665 -17.83 3.25 -11.68
CA GLU A 665 -17.41 3.20 -10.29
C GLU A 665 -17.69 4.54 -9.56
N ALA A 666 -18.78 5.21 -9.92
CA ALA A 666 -19.25 6.50 -9.35
C ALA A 666 -19.51 6.51 -7.84
N TRP A 667 -19.35 5.39 -7.15
CA TRP A 667 -19.50 5.33 -5.70
C TRP A 667 -18.17 5.56 -4.98
N LEU A 668 -17.04 5.37 -5.68
CA LEU A 668 -15.70 5.54 -5.13
C LEU A 668 -15.31 7.00 -4.96
N ASP A 669 -15.83 7.89 -5.81
CA ASP A 669 -15.80 9.34 -5.60
C ASP A 669 -16.92 9.72 -4.60
N GLU A 670 -18.18 9.63 -5.00
CA GLU A 670 -19.30 10.24 -4.26
C GLU A 670 -19.54 9.63 -2.88
N GLY A 671 -19.37 8.32 -2.75
CA GLY A 671 -19.54 7.60 -1.50
C GLY A 671 -18.42 7.89 -0.49
N PHE A 672 -17.18 7.99 -0.95
CA PHE A 672 -16.06 8.37 -0.09
C PHE A 672 -16.12 9.85 0.27
N THR A 673 -16.50 10.71 -0.66
CA THR A 673 -16.68 12.14 -0.39
C THR A 673 -17.81 12.37 0.61
N GLU A 674 -18.98 11.73 0.45
CA GLU A 674 -20.06 11.87 1.41
C GLU A 674 -19.65 11.31 2.78
N PHE A 675 -18.86 10.22 2.81
CA PHE A 675 -18.30 9.67 4.04
C PHE A 675 -17.33 10.66 4.73
N ALA A 676 -16.39 11.23 4.00
CA ALA A 676 -15.44 12.23 4.51
C ALA A 676 -16.16 13.49 5.02
N THR A 677 -17.20 13.92 4.30
CA THR A 677 -18.09 15.02 4.70
C THR A 677 -18.79 14.72 6.02
N ASN A 678 -19.34 13.52 6.18
CA ASN A 678 -19.95 13.08 7.43
C ASN A 678 -18.92 13.07 8.57
N MET A 679 -17.65 12.73 8.30
CA MET A 679 -16.56 12.75 9.29
C MET A 679 -16.14 14.16 9.68
N TYR A 680 -16.14 15.14 8.76
CA TYR A 680 -15.95 16.55 9.11
C TYR A 680 -17.00 17.00 10.12
N PHE A 681 -18.28 16.68 9.89
CA PHE A 681 -19.33 17.06 10.83
C PHE A 681 -19.28 16.27 12.14
N PHE A 682 -18.94 14.98 12.09
CA PHE A 682 -18.86 14.12 13.27
C PHE A 682 -17.69 14.48 14.17
N ILE A 683 -16.47 14.57 13.62
CA ILE A 683 -15.21 14.72 14.35
C ILE A 683 -14.79 16.19 14.42
N GLY A 684 -14.79 16.89 13.28
CA GLY A 684 -14.37 18.29 13.18
C GLY A 684 -15.32 19.25 13.91
N GLU A 685 -16.61 19.16 13.62
CA GLU A 685 -17.65 20.00 14.24
C GLU A 685 -18.29 19.35 15.49
N LYS A 686 -17.86 18.15 15.87
CA LYS A 686 -18.35 17.41 17.05
C LYS A 686 -19.87 17.25 17.08
N GLN A 687 -20.49 17.08 15.91
CA GLN A 687 -21.92 16.77 15.85
C GLN A 687 -22.14 15.33 16.33
N GLY A 688 -23.28 15.08 16.97
CA GLY A 688 -23.65 13.71 17.35
C GLY A 688 -23.78 12.79 16.13
N MET A 689 -23.43 11.52 16.30
CA MET A 689 -23.35 10.50 15.23
C MET A 689 -24.58 10.44 14.30
N ILE A 690 -25.80 10.55 14.84
CA ILE A 690 -27.02 10.53 14.02
C ILE A 690 -27.14 11.80 13.16
N ARG A 691 -26.74 12.96 13.70
CA ARG A 691 -26.85 14.24 13.02
C ARG A 691 -25.84 14.35 11.88
N SER A 692 -24.60 13.89 12.11
CA SER A 692 -23.55 13.92 11.10
C SER A 692 -23.83 13.00 9.90
N GLN A 693 -24.56 11.90 10.11
CA GLN A 693 -24.93 10.94 9.06
C GLN A 693 -26.29 11.24 8.42
N LYS A 694 -26.96 12.33 8.82
CA LYS A 694 -28.36 12.59 8.47
C LYS A 694 -28.59 12.67 6.97
N LEU A 695 -27.70 13.30 6.20
CA LEU A 695 -27.87 13.42 4.75
C LEU A 695 -27.94 12.05 4.07
N SER A 696 -26.98 11.17 4.40
CA SER A 696 -26.93 9.80 3.89
C SER A 696 -28.14 8.98 4.34
N MET A 697 -28.57 9.12 5.60
CA MET A 697 -29.77 8.46 6.12
C MET A 697 -31.05 8.94 5.42
N ASP A 698 -31.17 10.23 5.16
CA ASP A 698 -32.32 10.83 4.46
C ASP A 698 -32.37 10.35 3.00
N ARG A 699 -31.23 10.20 2.32
CA ARG A 699 -31.16 9.57 0.98
C ARG A 699 -31.69 8.14 1.01
N MET A 700 -31.23 7.33 1.95
CA MET A 700 -31.69 5.94 2.07
C MET A 700 -33.17 5.83 2.46
N SER A 701 -33.65 6.72 3.32
CA SER A 701 -35.07 6.78 3.70
C SER A 701 -35.97 7.12 2.51
N ARG A 702 -35.51 7.99 1.59
CA ARG A 702 -36.23 8.29 0.33
C ARG A 702 -36.29 7.07 -0.58
N ILE A 703 -35.22 6.30 -0.68
CA ILE A 703 -35.18 5.05 -1.47
C ILE A 703 -36.19 4.04 -0.92
N GLU A 704 -36.23 3.87 0.40
CA GLU A 704 -37.18 2.99 1.08
C GLU A 704 -38.63 3.45 0.82
N ALA A 705 -38.91 4.75 0.96
CA ALA A 705 -40.23 5.33 0.68
C ALA A 705 -40.68 5.14 -0.78
N LYS A 706 -39.74 5.13 -1.73
CA LYS A 706 -40.01 4.82 -3.16
C LYS A 706 -40.17 3.32 -3.44
N GLY A 707 -39.87 2.44 -2.50
CA GLY A 707 -39.97 0.99 -2.68
C GLY A 707 -38.96 0.39 -3.68
N LEU A 708 -37.80 1.04 -3.87
CA LEU A 708 -36.82 0.64 -4.90
C LEU A 708 -36.03 -0.63 -4.54
N GLY A 709 -36.13 -1.09 -3.29
CA GLY A 709 -35.53 -2.33 -2.80
C GLY A 709 -34.01 -2.22 -2.60
N ARG A 710 -33.29 -3.30 -2.89
CA ARG A 710 -31.83 -3.35 -2.80
C ARG A 710 -31.20 -3.08 -4.18
N SER A 711 -30.08 -2.36 -4.18
CA SER A 711 -29.24 -2.14 -5.34
C SER A 711 -27.77 -2.09 -4.92
N TYR A 712 -26.87 -2.43 -5.84
CA TYR A 712 -25.44 -2.29 -5.64
C TYR A 712 -24.98 -0.86 -5.98
N SER A 713 -23.94 -0.40 -5.28
CA SER A 713 -23.34 0.92 -5.46
C SER A 713 -22.40 1.00 -6.67
N ASN A 714 -21.73 -0.10 -7.03
CA ASN A 714 -20.82 -0.22 -8.18
C ASN A 714 -21.54 -0.61 -9.49
N ARG A 715 -22.69 0.02 -9.73
CA ARG A 715 -23.46 -0.12 -10.97
C ARG A 715 -23.07 1.02 -11.92
N PRO A 716 -22.97 0.76 -13.24
CA PRO A 716 -22.74 1.84 -14.19
C PRO A 716 -23.88 2.86 -14.12
N LEU A 717 -23.60 4.13 -14.39
CA LEU A 717 -24.56 5.22 -14.20
C LEU A 717 -25.95 4.96 -14.82
N HIS A 718 -26.02 4.37 -16.01
CA HIS A 718 -27.30 4.06 -16.67
C HIS A 718 -28.14 2.96 -16.00
N GLU A 719 -27.55 2.16 -15.10
CA GLU A 719 -28.25 1.12 -14.32
C GLU A 719 -28.67 1.62 -12.93
N ILE A 720 -28.23 2.82 -12.52
CA ILE A 720 -28.46 3.33 -11.16
C ILE A 720 -29.92 3.77 -11.01
N LYS A 721 -30.61 3.15 -10.04
CA LYS A 721 -32.03 3.41 -9.77
C LYS A 721 -32.30 4.71 -9.02
N ASP A 722 -31.34 5.13 -8.19
CA ASP A 722 -31.41 6.34 -7.37
C ASP A 722 -29.99 6.69 -6.89
N VAL A 723 -29.64 7.98 -6.89
CA VAL A 723 -28.33 8.47 -6.45
C VAL A 723 -28.02 8.13 -4.99
N GLY A 724 -29.03 7.86 -4.15
CA GLY A 724 -28.78 7.44 -2.77
C GLY A 724 -27.97 6.14 -2.66
N TYR A 725 -27.99 5.27 -3.67
CA TYR A 725 -27.12 4.07 -3.71
C TYR A 725 -25.66 4.40 -3.99
N VAL A 726 -25.36 5.57 -4.53
CA VAL A 726 -24.03 6.01 -4.95
C VAL A 726 -23.38 6.90 -3.88
N TYR A 727 -24.18 7.71 -3.20
CA TYR A 727 -23.73 8.62 -2.14
C TYR A 727 -23.93 8.01 -0.74
N GLY A 728 -25.19 7.80 -0.36
CA GLY A 728 -25.56 7.51 1.03
C GLY A 728 -25.29 6.08 1.47
N GLN A 729 -25.60 5.10 0.62
CA GLN A 729 -25.35 3.70 0.91
C GLN A 729 -23.87 3.41 1.23
N PRO A 730 -22.90 3.78 0.36
CA PRO A 730 -21.49 3.54 0.64
C PRO A 730 -21.01 4.29 1.89
N ALA A 731 -21.38 5.57 2.07
CA ALA A 731 -20.96 6.34 3.24
C ALA A 731 -21.39 5.69 4.57
N LEU A 732 -22.64 5.22 4.66
CA LEU A 732 -23.14 4.51 5.83
C LEU A 732 -22.46 3.14 6.00
N LYS A 733 -22.28 2.38 4.91
CA LYS A 733 -21.67 1.05 4.97
C LYS A 733 -20.18 1.09 5.33
N LEU A 734 -19.44 2.09 4.87
CA LEU A 734 -18.07 2.36 5.30
C LEU A 734 -18.02 2.69 6.79
N PHE A 735 -18.89 3.58 7.27
CA PHE A 735 -18.94 3.90 8.71
C PHE A 735 -19.23 2.66 9.57
N THR A 736 -20.22 1.85 9.19
CA THR A 736 -20.55 0.59 9.90
C THR A 736 -19.39 -0.40 9.87
N LEU A 737 -18.73 -0.59 8.73
CA LEU A 737 -17.56 -1.46 8.61
C LEU A 737 -16.47 -1.08 9.61
N ILE A 738 -16.15 0.22 9.70
CA ILE A 738 -15.12 0.70 10.62
C ILE A 738 -15.60 0.55 12.06
N GLN A 739 -16.86 0.89 12.36
CA GLN A 739 -17.44 0.75 13.69
C GLN A 739 -17.38 -0.69 14.22
N ASP A 740 -17.59 -1.68 13.34
CA ASP A 740 -17.53 -3.09 13.70
C ASP A 740 -16.10 -3.60 13.89
N ASN A 741 -15.12 -3.01 13.19
CA ASN A 741 -13.77 -3.58 13.04
C ASN A 741 -12.61 -2.68 13.52
N TYR A 742 -12.85 -1.46 14.04
CA TYR A 742 -11.78 -0.52 14.40
C TYR A 742 -10.78 -1.10 15.42
N LYS A 743 -11.25 -2.02 16.29
CA LYS A 743 -10.45 -2.70 17.31
C LYS A 743 -9.29 -3.53 16.75
N VAL A 744 -9.34 -3.88 15.46
CA VAL A 744 -8.23 -4.54 14.76
C VAL A 744 -7.02 -3.59 14.63
N LYS A 745 -7.26 -2.27 14.55
CA LYS A 745 -6.25 -1.24 14.32
C LYS A 745 -5.93 -0.42 15.57
N GLY A 746 -6.93 -0.08 16.37
CA GLY A 746 -6.76 0.77 17.55
C GLY A 746 -7.95 0.73 18.49
N THR A 747 -7.91 1.49 19.58
CA THR A 747 -8.98 1.53 20.58
C THR A 747 -9.94 2.70 20.42
N ASP A 748 -9.64 3.65 19.53
CA ASP A 748 -10.42 4.86 19.30
C ASP A 748 -11.02 4.83 17.89
N LEU A 749 -12.34 4.93 17.80
CA LEU A 749 -13.09 4.90 16.54
C LEU A 749 -12.76 6.10 15.67
N GLU A 750 -12.68 7.30 16.25
CA GLU A 750 -12.45 8.53 15.48
C GLU A 750 -11.06 8.52 14.86
N ALA A 751 -10.04 8.18 15.67
CA ALA A 751 -8.66 8.05 15.20
C ALA A 751 -8.51 6.98 14.11
N VAL A 752 -9.11 5.79 14.28
CA VAL A 752 -9.03 4.73 13.26
C VAL A 752 -9.78 5.11 11.99
N THR A 753 -10.89 5.85 12.10
CA THR A 753 -11.66 6.29 10.94
C THR A 753 -10.87 7.27 10.08
N MET A 754 -10.26 8.28 10.71
CA MET A 754 -9.42 9.23 9.97
C MET A 754 -8.14 8.57 9.45
N GLN A 755 -7.52 7.67 10.23
CA GLN A 755 -6.36 6.91 9.77
C GLN A 755 -6.69 6.04 8.55
N TYR A 756 -7.89 5.46 8.48
CA TYR A 756 -8.31 4.69 7.29
C TYR A 756 -8.42 5.58 6.05
N LEU A 757 -9.04 6.77 6.15
CA LEU A 757 -9.10 7.71 5.03
C LEU A 757 -7.71 8.19 4.61
N SER A 758 -6.84 8.46 5.59
CA SER A 758 -5.45 8.84 5.36
C SER A 758 -4.67 7.74 4.65
N ASP A 759 -4.74 6.51 5.14
CA ASP A 759 -4.03 5.37 4.56
C ASP A 759 -4.56 5.05 3.16
N TYR A 760 -5.87 5.17 2.92
CA TYR A 760 -6.49 4.99 1.61
C TYR A 760 -6.01 6.06 0.61
N TYR A 761 -6.03 7.32 1.03
CA TYR A 761 -5.55 8.46 0.22
C TYR A 761 -4.09 8.29 -0.18
N HIS A 762 -3.19 8.02 0.78
CA HIS A 762 -1.76 7.86 0.48
C HIS A 762 -1.46 6.59 -0.33
N HIS A 763 -2.28 5.55 -0.20
CA HIS A 763 -2.10 4.32 -0.96
C HIS A 763 -2.45 4.50 -2.44
N PHE A 764 -3.51 5.27 -2.74
CA PHE A 764 -4.03 5.46 -4.10
C PHE A 764 -3.79 6.87 -4.66
N GLN A 765 -2.88 7.64 -4.06
CA GLN A 765 -2.59 9.01 -4.50
C GLN A 765 -2.12 9.04 -5.95
N HIS A 766 -2.82 9.81 -6.81
CA HIS A 766 -2.57 9.88 -8.26
C HIS A 766 -2.69 8.53 -8.98
N LYS A 767 -3.55 7.65 -8.45
CA LYS A 767 -3.92 6.38 -9.04
C LYS A 767 -5.43 6.33 -9.21
N GLU A 768 -5.86 5.51 -10.16
CA GLU A 768 -7.26 5.16 -10.30
C GLU A 768 -7.57 3.90 -9.50
N VAL A 769 -8.77 3.86 -8.91
CA VAL A 769 -9.27 2.77 -8.09
C VAL A 769 -10.57 2.25 -8.69
N ASP A 770 -10.72 0.93 -8.73
CA ASP A 770 -11.98 0.24 -8.99
C ASP A 770 -12.48 -0.48 -7.73
N THR A 771 -13.64 -1.13 -7.82
CA THR A 771 -14.17 -1.92 -6.70
C THR A 771 -13.17 -2.99 -6.22
N ASN A 772 -12.36 -3.60 -7.10
CA ASN A 772 -11.43 -4.66 -6.71
C ASN A 772 -10.25 -4.14 -5.90
N GLU A 773 -9.65 -3.04 -6.33
CA GLU A 773 -8.56 -2.37 -5.60
C GLU A 773 -9.05 -1.87 -4.23
N PHE A 774 -10.26 -1.29 -4.16
CA PHE A 774 -10.91 -0.97 -2.89
C PHE A 774 -11.06 -2.21 -2.00
N LEU A 775 -11.64 -3.31 -2.52
CA LEU A 775 -11.88 -4.52 -1.74
C LEU A 775 -10.56 -5.09 -1.20
N LYS A 776 -9.51 -5.20 -2.03
CA LYS A 776 -8.19 -5.67 -1.60
C LYS A 776 -7.66 -4.84 -0.44
N PHE A 777 -7.64 -3.52 -0.61
CA PHE A 777 -7.14 -2.61 0.42
C PHE A 777 -7.95 -2.74 1.72
N THR A 778 -9.27 -2.63 1.65
CA THR A 778 -10.13 -2.56 2.82
C THR A 778 -10.25 -3.89 3.55
N MET A 779 -10.27 -5.01 2.82
CA MET A 779 -10.22 -6.35 3.41
C MET A 779 -8.94 -6.54 4.21
N ASP A 780 -7.78 -6.19 3.65
CA ASP A 780 -6.50 -6.25 4.34
C ASP A 780 -6.42 -5.31 5.52
N TYR A 781 -7.00 -4.12 5.37
CA TYR A 781 -7.02 -3.12 6.42
C TYR A 781 -7.75 -3.62 7.66
N PHE A 782 -8.98 -4.11 7.49
CA PHE A 782 -9.82 -4.52 8.63
C PHE A 782 -9.82 -6.02 8.92
N GLN A 783 -9.09 -6.82 8.13
CA GLN A 783 -9.08 -8.29 8.22
C GLN A 783 -10.48 -8.90 8.08
N VAL A 784 -11.30 -8.32 7.20
CA VAL A 784 -12.67 -8.76 6.92
C VAL A 784 -12.72 -9.58 5.63
N PRO A 785 -13.61 -10.58 5.53
CA PRO A 785 -13.80 -11.33 4.30
C PRO A 785 -14.58 -10.52 3.25
N LYS A 786 -14.37 -10.85 1.97
CA LYS A 786 -15.10 -10.28 0.81
C LYS A 786 -16.63 -10.31 0.98
N GLY A 787 -17.16 -11.34 1.66
CA GLY A 787 -18.58 -11.49 1.99
C GLY A 787 -19.21 -10.29 2.70
N TYR A 788 -18.44 -9.51 3.45
CA TYR A 788 -18.93 -8.32 4.17
C TYR A 788 -19.47 -7.23 3.22
N PHE A 789 -18.94 -7.18 2.00
CA PHE A 789 -19.29 -6.16 1.00
C PHE A 789 -20.45 -6.57 0.10
N THR A 790 -20.74 -7.88 0.02
CA THR A 790 -21.75 -8.44 -0.88
C THR A 790 -23.15 -7.87 -0.66
N GLU A 791 -23.42 -7.24 0.48
CA GLU A 791 -24.68 -6.56 0.76
C GLU A 791 -24.94 -5.33 -0.11
N TRP A 792 -23.90 -4.61 -0.50
CA TRP A 792 -24.03 -3.29 -1.14
C TRP A 792 -23.08 -3.07 -2.32
N LEU A 793 -22.11 -3.96 -2.53
CA LEU A 793 -21.29 -4.04 -3.73
C LEU A 793 -21.53 -5.38 -4.46
N ASP A 794 -21.54 -5.30 -5.79
CA ASP A 794 -21.48 -6.45 -6.67
C ASP A 794 -20.03 -6.92 -6.75
N THR A 795 -19.65 -7.82 -5.85
CA THR A 795 -18.28 -8.33 -5.73
C THR A 795 -17.94 -9.40 -6.78
N SER A 796 -18.86 -9.68 -7.72
CA SER A 796 -18.62 -10.60 -8.83
C SER A 796 -18.02 -9.92 -10.06
N LYS A 797 -18.06 -8.58 -10.09
CA LYS A 797 -17.35 -7.76 -11.07
C LYS A 797 -15.86 -7.73 -10.72
N GLY A 798 -15.05 -8.53 -11.39
CA GLY A 798 -13.59 -8.53 -11.29
C GLY A 798 -12.95 -9.51 -12.25
#